data_AF-A0A1F8A5R7-F1
#
_entry.id   AF-A0A1F8A5R7-F1
#
_cell.length_a   1.000
_cell.length_b   1.000
_cell.length_c   1.000
_cell.angle_alpha   90.00
_cell.angle_beta   90.00
_cell.angle_gamma   90.00
#
_symmetry.space_group_name_H-M   'P 1'
#
loop_
_entity.id
_entity.type
_entity.pdbx_description
1 polymer ?
#
loop_
_entity_poly.entity_id
_entity_poly.type
_entity_poly.pdbx_seq_one_letter_code
_entity_poly.pdbx_strand_id
1 'polypeptide(L)'
;MSEDKSSIATKRLNQVSAHLSPQKLPPDYADVRSQISTLRKIAATPDINRRGYIRQKQSGKLWVRERLEELLDHDSFQEIGSLSGTVTWEKTGPMREKPVSFVPSNNVQGMGKLRGRRVLLTADDFSLRSGHADGATAGKTIYLEKLALALKLPVVKLVDGSSGGGSVTTIRKAGWSYLPYVSMYKHVVDQLNQGIPNLGAVVGPAIGLGAARVVSCHFSVMAADVGSLFNAGPEVVKGATFEEGLDFQSLGGPLIHCANGTIDNLAANEAECYEQIRTVLGFLPNCGREAPPVVASDDPEGREDEALRQVIPRRQTRMYNPRTIITSVVDHYSWFEIGALWGRTAIGGLARLGGRPIGVVSLNCEVNGGALDAAGSQKLTRLLKLCDVMNLPVLQFIDVPGYAIGTAAERTATMRWGVELAKAYYSTTMPMFNVITRRAYGVAGGIMLGARDPVMQVAWPSGQWGSLPLEGGIEVAHRHELREAEKAGRKAELYQELDEEYRRLMNPVRTANAFGIEEIIDPKDTRKRAVSLILFQVILKEGGGCYPTENANVYILMMVYTPGLAIIDSPQPYTPLGGDSLQVAIDISGNGRLTSSPSDSTKFHDITVFLTSNELSNNFTISNGTEPNSKAYVGPVLEINPSATVQHVNWNWPECLVGDGDGGSGSARGSYNISIHQSFKWNGTDYYTIFDLPVNVTNSISKSDDRVDCKLLENDLLKPAEIAASNDTLPGQPWVDAGAKRDSDNSGSSSSDDGGETNGADHVRGTIKQWGLFAMVVGGMLMV
;
A
#
# COMPACT_ATOMS: atom_id res chain seq x y z
N MET A 1 75.56 54.75 17.19
CA MET A 1 75.08 53.79 18.22
C MET A 1 73.58 53.88 18.52
N SER A 2 72.73 54.51 17.69
CA SER A 2 71.26 54.53 17.88
C SER A 2 70.44 53.79 16.81
N GLU A 3 71.02 53.41 15.66
CA GLU A 3 70.27 52.70 14.60
C GLU A 3 70.10 51.18 14.85
N ASP A 4 70.98 50.57 15.65
CA ASP A 4 70.99 49.11 15.82
C ASP A 4 69.96 48.61 16.87
N LYS A 5 69.54 49.49 17.81
CA LYS A 5 68.54 49.13 18.83
C LYS A 5 67.12 49.06 18.27
N SER A 6 66.79 49.85 17.25
CA SER A 6 65.48 49.85 16.59
C SER A 6 65.28 48.57 15.74
N SER A 7 66.31 48.14 15.02
CA SER A 7 66.32 46.90 14.23
C SER A 7 66.16 45.65 15.12
N ILE A 8 66.86 45.62 16.26
CA ILE A 8 66.79 44.51 17.23
C ILE A 8 65.46 44.52 18.00
N ALA A 9 64.92 45.69 18.35
CA ALA A 9 63.61 45.81 18.98
C ALA A 9 62.48 45.37 18.02
N THR A 10 62.55 45.74 16.75
CA THR A 10 61.59 45.32 15.71
C THR A 10 61.69 43.82 15.42
N LYS A 11 62.90 43.24 15.40
CA LYS A 11 63.10 41.78 15.28
C LYS A 11 62.60 41.01 16.51
N ARG A 12 62.79 41.54 17.72
CA ARG A 12 62.26 40.95 18.96
C ARG A 12 60.74 41.10 19.06
N LEU A 13 60.17 42.23 18.65
CA LEU A 13 58.72 42.43 18.54
C LEU A 13 58.10 41.47 17.51
N ASN A 14 58.75 41.26 16.36
CA ASN A 14 58.28 40.28 15.37
C ASN A 14 58.45 38.82 15.84
N GLN A 15 59.51 38.49 16.59
CA GLN A 15 59.66 37.16 17.22
C GLN A 15 58.64 36.93 18.35
N VAL A 16 58.31 37.96 19.13
CA VAL A 16 57.34 37.90 20.23
C VAL A 16 55.90 37.93 19.70
N SER A 17 55.59 38.68 18.65
CA SER A 17 54.31 38.61 17.93
C SER A 17 54.11 37.27 17.22
N ALA A 18 55.18 36.65 16.70
CA ALA A 18 55.10 35.31 16.11
C ALA A 18 54.86 34.21 17.17
N HIS A 19 55.17 34.45 18.45
CA HIS A 19 54.95 33.52 19.56
C HIS A 19 53.65 33.78 20.35
N LEU A 20 52.99 34.94 20.18
CA LEU A 20 51.83 35.37 20.98
C LEU A 20 50.47 35.28 20.25
N SER A 21 50.39 34.54 19.16
CA SER A 21 49.10 34.11 18.63
C SER A 21 49.18 32.61 18.36
N PRO A 22 48.63 31.73 19.22
CA PRO A 22 48.18 30.46 18.69
C PRO A 22 47.23 30.84 17.56
N GLN A 23 47.48 30.38 16.32
CA GLN A 23 46.65 30.67 15.15
C GLN A 23 45.20 30.24 15.46
N LYS A 24 44.46 31.13 16.12
CA LYS A 24 43.20 30.83 16.75
C LYS A 24 42.22 30.56 15.62
N LEU A 25 41.52 29.43 15.67
CA LEU A 25 40.47 29.14 14.70
C LEU A 25 39.38 30.23 14.83
N PRO A 26 38.74 30.62 13.72
CA PRO A 26 37.64 31.58 13.77
C PRO A 26 36.54 31.07 14.73
N PRO A 27 36.04 31.89 15.67
CA PRO A 27 35.04 31.46 16.66
C PRO A 27 33.69 31.11 16.02
N ASP A 28 33.45 31.56 14.79
CA ASP A 28 32.23 31.37 14.01
C ASP A 28 32.35 30.26 12.94
N TYR A 29 33.44 29.47 12.98
CA TYR A 29 33.73 28.41 12.01
C TYR A 29 33.70 28.88 10.54
N ALA A 30 34.03 30.14 10.26
CA ALA A 30 34.03 30.68 8.89
C ALA A 30 34.93 29.88 7.92
N ASP A 31 36.03 29.34 8.43
CA ASP A 31 36.93 28.43 7.70
C ASP A 31 36.20 27.14 7.26
N VAL A 32 35.50 26.48 8.19
CA VAL A 32 34.72 25.26 7.89
C VAL A 32 33.54 25.57 6.97
N ARG A 33 32.81 26.67 7.21
CA ARG A 33 31.71 27.09 6.33
C ARG A 33 32.20 27.37 4.90
N SER A 34 33.38 27.96 4.74
CA SER A 34 34.00 28.14 3.43
C SER A 34 34.33 26.80 2.76
N GLN A 35 34.87 25.83 3.50
CA GLN A 35 35.11 24.48 2.96
C GLN A 35 33.81 23.82 2.48
N ILE A 36 32.74 23.89 3.29
CA ILE A 36 31.41 23.36 2.93
C ILE A 36 30.89 24.01 1.64
N SER A 37 30.97 25.34 1.54
CA SER A 37 30.53 26.07 0.35
C SER A 37 31.32 25.65 -0.90
N THR A 38 32.64 25.50 -0.77
CA THR A 38 33.51 25.06 -1.88
C THR A 38 33.14 23.65 -2.35
N LEU A 39 33.01 22.70 -1.41
CA LEU A 39 32.64 21.32 -1.73
C LEU A 39 31.25 21.21 -2.37
N ARG A 40 30.26 21.95 -1.85
CA ARG A 40 28.91 22.02 -2.45
C ARG A 40 28.93 22.60 -3.86
N LYS A 41 29.72 23.66 -4.09
CA LYS A 41 29.87 24.26 -5.43
C LYS A 41 30.46 23.26 -6.42
N ILE A 42 31.49 22.50 -6.01
CA ILE A 42 32.07 21.44 -6.84
C ILE A 42 31.06 20.32 -7.12
N ALA A 43 30.28 19.90 -6.12
CA ALA A 43 29.26 18.86 -6.33
C ALA A 43 28.10 19.32 -7.22
N ALA A 44 27.73 20.59 -7.16
CA ALA A 44 26.63 21.19 -7.90
C ALA A 44 26.97 21.50 -9.37
N THR A 45 28.26 21.63 -9.69
CA THR A 45 28.72 22.06 -11.02
C THR A 45 29.43 20.90 -11.72
N PRO A 46 29.00 20.48 -12.92
CA PRO A 46 29.71 19.42 -13.63
C PRO A 46 31.07 19.93 -14.12
N ASP A 47 32.10 19.10 -14.00
CA ASP A 47 33.39 19.36 -14.67
C ASP A 47 33.27 18.98 -16.14
N ILE A 48 33.08 19.99 -16.99
CA ILE A 48 32.87 19.84 -18.44
C ILE A 48 34.06 19.18 -19.16
N ASN A 49 35.25 19.22 -18.57
CA ASN A 49 36.45 18.61 -19.15
C ASN A 49 36.62 17.14 -18.73
N ARG A 50 35.81 16.66 -17.79
CA ARG A 50 35.89 15.29 -17.29
C ARG A 50 35.37 14.32 -18.34
N ARG A 51 36.20 13.33 -18.69
CA ARG A 51 35.87 12.29 -19.69
C ARG A 51 34.50 11.63 -19.46
N GLY A 52 34.13 11.39 -18.19
CA GLY A 52 32.84 10.78 -17.84
C GLY A 52 31.64 11.66 -18.20
N TYR A 53 31.73 12.97 -17.96
CA TYR A 53 30.66 13.92 -18.29
C TYR A 53 30.53 14.11 -19.79
N ILE A 54 31.65 14.25 -20.51
CA ILE A 54 31.67 14.33 -21.97
C ILE A 54 30.99 13.11 -22.59
N ARG A 55 31.32 11.90 -22.12
CA ARG A 55 30.68 10.66 -22.58
C ARG A 55 29.19 10.61 -22.26
N GLN A 56 28.79 11.02 -21.04
CA GLN A 56 27.37 11.09 -20.66
C GLN A 56 26.57 11.89 -21.69
N LYS A 57 27.05 13.09 -22.03
CA LYS A 57 26.40 13.99 -22.99
C LYS A 57 26.45 13.48 -24.43
N GLN A 58 27.59 12.92 -24.86
CA GLN A 58 27.71 12.31 -26.19
C GLN A 58 26.79 11.11 -26.40
N SER A 59 26.44 10.40 -25.33
CA SER A 59 25.47 9.30 -25.36
C SER A 59 24.00 9.77 -25.33
N GLY A 60 23.73 11.08 -25.42
CA GLY A 60 22.37 11.63 -25.41
C GLY A 60 21.69 11.59 -24.04
N LYS A 61 22.41 11.24 -22.97
CA LYS A 61 21.86 11.11 -21.61
C LYS A 61 21.92 12.43 -20.85
N LEU A 62 20.90 12.65 -20.02
CA LEU A 62 20.92 13.73 -19.04
C LEU A 62 21.98 13.46 -17.96
N TRP A 63 22.56 14.53 -17.43
CA TRP A 63 23.37 14.46 -16.23
C TRP A 63 22.48 14.36 -14.99
N VAL A 64 22.99 13.76 -13.92
CA VAL A 64 22.20 13.40 -12.74
C VAL A 64 21.39 14.57 -12.17
N ARG A 65 21.93 15.80 -12.13
CA ARG A 65 21.22 16.95 -11.58
C ARG A 65 20.14 17.50 -12.52
N GLU A 66 20.35 17.39 -13.84
CA GLU A 66 19.34 17.74 -14.84
C GLU A 66 18.15 16.78 -14.74
N ARG A 67 18.40 15.49 -14.47
CA ARG A 67 17.34 14.51 -14.20
C ARG A 67 16.50 14.88 -12.97
N LEU A 68 17.16 15.39 -11.92
CA LEU A 68 16.44 15.83 -10.71
C LEU A 68 15.59 17.07 -10.98
N GLU A 69 16.11 18.02 -11.74
CA GLU A 69 15.38 19.22 -12.15
C GLU A 69 14.18 18.88 -13.05
N GLU A 70 14.35 17.92 -13.98
CA GLU A 70 13.28 17.50 -14.86
C GLU A 70 12.23 16.63 -14.16
N LEU A 71 12.61 15.82 -13.16
CA LEU A 71 11.71 14.92 -12.42
C LEU A 71 10.94 15.66 -11.31
N LEU A 72 11.59 16.51 -10.54
CA LEU A 72 11.00 17.09 -9.32
C LEU A 72 10.29 18.41 -9.59
N ASP A 73 9.40 18.79 -8.68
CA ASP A 73 8.83 20.13 -8.68
C ASP A 73 9.96 21.16 -8.46
N HIS A 74 9.83 22.33 -9.11
CA HIS A 74 10.80 23.42 -9.03
C HIS A 74 11.16 23.78 -7.59
N ASP A 75 12.45 24.00 -7.32
CA ASP A 75 13.03 24.32 -6.00
C ASP A 75 12.65 23.38 -4.84
N SER A 76 12.22 22.15 -5.13
CA SER A 76 11.80 21.21 -4.07
C SER A 76 12.92 20.30 -3.56
N PHE A 77 14.03 20.17 -4.29
CA PHE A 77 15.07 19.20 -3.98
C PHE A 77 15.90 19.60 -2.75
N GLN A 78 15.99 18.69 -1.79
CA GLN A 78 16.81 18.79 -0.59
C GLN A 78 17.80 17.62 -0.54
N GLU A 79 19.05 17.90 -0.91
CA GLU A 79 20.10 16.88 -0.97
C GLU A 79 20.54 16.42 0.42
N ILE A 80 20.52 15.11 0.64
CA ILE A 80 21.03 14.46 1.85
C ILE A 80 22.46 14.01 1.57
N GLY A 81 23.41 14.37 2.45
CA GLY A 81 24.82 13.97 2.28
C GLY A 81 25.50 14.62 1.07
N SER A 82 25.26 15.91 0.82
CA SER A 82 25.85 16.68 -0.29
C SER A 82 27.38 16.81 -0.24
N LEU A 83 27.98 16.57 0.93
CA LEU A 83 29.44 16.58 1.14
C LEU A 83 30.07 15.18 1.12
N SER A 84 29.26 14.12 0.93
CA SER A 84 29.77 12.76 0.90
C SER A 84 30.56 12.51 -0.39
N GLY A 85 31.79 12.02 -0.26
CA GLY A 85 32.67 11.71 -1.39
C GLY A 85 34.13 11.59 -0.95
N THR A 86 35.03 11.60 -1.92
CA THR A 86 36.48 11.58 -1.66
C THR A 86 37.05 12.98 -1.79
N VAL A 87 37.65 13.49 -0.72
CA VAL A 87 38.27 14.83 -0.67
C VAL A 87 39.78 14.67 -0.55
N THR A 88 40.53 15.44 -1.34
CA THR A 88 41.98 15.62 -1.15
C THR A 88 42.20 16.88 -0.35
N TRP A 89 42.86 16.74 0.79
CA TRP A 89 43.16 17.84 1.71
C TRP A 89 44.61 18.30 1.54
N GLU A 90 44.82 19.60 1.56
CA GLU A 90 46.15 20.21 1.66
C GLU A 90 46.28 20.87 3.03
N LYS A 91 47.34 20.48 3.75
CA LYS A 91 47.69 21.07 5.03
C LYS A 91 48.22 22.48 4.82
N THR A 92 47.51 23.47 5.33
CA THR A 92 47.85 24.90 5.23
C THR A 92 48.37 25.48 6.55
N GLY A 93 48.31 24.71 7.63
CA GLY A 93 48.88 25.07 8.93
C GLY A 93 48.89 23.90 9.91
N PRO A 94 49.30 24.11 11.17
CA PRO A 94 49.36 23.05 12.18
C PRO A 94 47.99 22.37 12.45
N MET A 95 46.92 23.16 12.44
CA MET A 95 45.53 22.71 12.64
C MET A 95 44.59 23.13 11.49
N ARG A 96 45.14 23.48 10.31
CA ARG A 96 44.35 23.99 9.19
C ARG A 96 44.62 23.16 7.93
N GLU A 97 43.53 22.75 7.29
CA GLU A 97 43.54 22.09 5.99
C GLU A 97 42.53 22.78 5.09
N LYS A 98 42.76 22.71 3.77
CA LYS A 98 41.78 23.16 2.78
C LYS A 98 41.52 22.03 1.77
N PRO A 99 40.29 21.88 1.26
CA PRO A 99 40.02 20.94 0.20
C PRO A 99 40.62 21.46 -1.11
N VAL A 100 41.45 20.65 -1.76
CA VAL A 100 42.05 20.97 -3.08
C VAL A 100 41.26 20.34 -4.22
N SER A 101 40.72 19.14 -4.00
CA SER A 101 39.87 18.47 -4.97
C SER A 101 38.80 17.65 -4.26
N PHE A 102 37.63 17.52 -4.90
CA PHE A 102 36.53 16.75 -4.39
C PHE A 102 35.88 15.94 -5.50
N VAL A 103 35.69 14.65 -5.26
CA VAL A 103 34.85 13.78 -6.08
C VAL A 103 33.63 13.39 -5.24
N PRO A 104 32.44 13.93 -5.55
CA PRO A 104 31.24 13.58 -4.80
C PRO A 104 30.88 12.10 -4.98
N SER A 105 30.10 11.56 -4.06
CA SER A 105 29.52 10.23 -4.18
C SER A 105 28.71 10.15 -5.46
N ASN A 106 28.92 9.11 -6.27
CA ASN A 106 28.24 8.88 -7.55
C ASN A 106 26.77 8.46 -7.44
N ASN A 107 26.16 8.68 -6.29
CA ASN A 107 24.76 8.42 -6.03
C ASN A 107 24.19 9.60 -5.24
N VAL A 108 23.43 10.42 -5.93
CA VAL A 108 22.75 11.62 -5.40
C VAL A 108 21.47 11.16 -4.73
N GLN A 109 21.23 11.65 -3.52
CA GLN A 109 20.12 11.21 -2.69
C GLN A 109 19.51 12.40 -1.98
N GLY A 110 18.21 12.35 -1.75
CA GLY A 110 17.55 13.44 -1.05
C GLY A 110 16.04 13.29 -1.00
N MET A 111 15.41 14.40 -0.62
CA MET A 111 13.97 14.57 -0.64
C MET A 111 13.60 15.54 -1.75
N GLY A 112 12.40 15.40 -2.30
CA GLY A 112 11.84 16.33 -3.27
C GLY A 112 10.33 16.28 -3.25
N LYS A 113 9.68 16.98 -4.18
CA LYS A 113 8.24 16.86 -4.41
C LYS A 113 7.96 16.41 -5.84
N LEU A 114 6.92 15.59 -5.99
CA LEU A 114 6.31 15.23 -7.26
C LEU A 114 4.85 15.64 -7.23
N ARG A 115 4.47 16.66 -8.01
CA ARG A 115 3.12 17.24 -8.03
C ARG A 115 2.62 17.58 -6.62
N GLY A 116 3.46 18.24 -5.85
CA GLY A 116 3.21 18.67 -4.47
C GLY A 116 3.51 17.61 -3.40
N ARG A 117 3.64 16.33 -3.78
CA ARG A 117 3.79 15.22 -2.84
C ARG A 117 5.25 14.92 -2.53
N ARG A 118 5.59 14.85 -1.24
CA ARG A 118 6.97 14.55 -0.79
C ARG A 118 7.37 13.13 -1.15
N VAL A 119 8.58 13.00 -1.70
CA VAL A 119 9.21 11.71 -2.02
C VAL A 119 10.67 11.71 -1.60
N LEU A 120 11.20 10.51 -1.35
CA LEU A 120 12.64 10.26 -1.28
C LEU A 120 13.13 9.79 -2.64
N LEU A 121 14.39 10.07 -2.95
CA LEU A 121 14.96 9.68 -4.22
C LEU A 121 16.42 9.26 -4.13
N THR A 122 16.80 8.36 -5.04
CA THR A 122 18.19 8.03 -5.36
C THR A 122 18.40 8.15 -6.85
N ALA A 123 19.46 8.83 -7.27
CA ALA A 123 19.84 8.98 -8.66
C ALA A 123 21.32 8.70 -8.86
N ASP A 124 21.64 7.81 -9.80
CA ASP A 124 23.04 7.49 -10.13
C ASP A 124 23.67 8.56 -11.03
N ASP A 125 24.89 8.97 -10.68
CA ASP A 125 25.74 9.78 -11.55
C ASP A 125 26.73 8.88 -12.30
N PHE A 126 26.34 8.46 -13.49
CA PHE A 126 27.17 7.61 -14.35
C PHE A 126 28.48 8.28 -14.79
N SER A 127 28.55 9.62 -14.80
CA SER A 127 29.78 10.34 -15.13
C SER A 127 30.90 10.09 -14.09
N LEU A 128 30.53 9.62 -12.90
CA LEU A 128 31.41 9.35 -11.77
C LEU A 128 31.58 7.84 -11.58
N ARG A 129 32.68 7.31 -12.15
CA ARG A 129 33.03 5.88 -12.08
C ARG A 129 31.91 4.96 -12.59
N SER A 130 31.07 5.40 -13.54
CA SER A 130 29.97 4.59 -14.10
C SER A 130 29.06 3.98 -13.03
N GLY A 131 28.88 4.67 -11.90
CA GLY A 131 28.06 4.21 -10.78
C GLY A 131 28.67 3.09 -9.91
N HIS A 132 29.96 2.76 -10.01
CA HIS A 132 30.57 1.66 -9.23
C HIS A 132 30.72 1.94 -7.73
N ALA A 133 30.80 0.88 -6.92
CA ALA A 133 30.95 0.91 -5.45
C ALA A 133 32.11 1.79 -4.96
N ASP A 134 33.25 1.80 -5.66
CA ASP A 134 34.43 2.58 -5.25
C ASP A 134 34.26 4.09 -5.42
N GLY A 135 33.22 4.53 -6.14
CA GLY A 135 32.76 5.92 -6.21
C GLY A 135 31.53 6.23 -5.36
N ALA A 136 30.95 5.23 -4.69
CA ALA A 136 29.72 5.35 -3.91
C ALA A 136 30.00 5.33 -2.40
N THR A 137 29.00 5.70 -1.60
CA THR A 137 29.03 5.53 -0.13
C THR A 137 27.83 4.70 0.32
N ALA A 138 28.04 3.43 0.68
CA ALA A 138 26.97 2.51 1.06
C ALA A 138 26.10 3.02 2.23
N GLY A 139 26.72 3.71 3.20
CA GLY A 139 26.01 4.30 4.33
C GLY A 139 24.94 5.33 3.92
N LYS A 140 25.14 6.04 2.80
CA LYS A 140 24.19 7.01 2.26
C LYS A 140 22.90 6.31 1.83
N THR A 141 23.03 5.28 0.99
CA THR A 141 21.88 4.48 0.51
C THR A 141 21.15 3.78 1.66
N ILE A 142 21.88 3.16 2.60
CA ILE A 142 21.24 2.51 3.75
C ILE A 142 20.47 3.52 4.60
N TYR A 143 21.01 4.74 4.79
CA TYR A 143 20.31 5.80 5.52
C TYR A 143 19.00 6.20 4.83
N LEU A 144 19.01 6.42 3.51
CA LEU A 144 17.78 6.80 2.79
C LEU A 144 16.73 5.69 2.77
N GLU A 145 17.14 4.43 2.58
CA GLU A 145 16.19 3.29 2.63
C GLU A 145 15.59 3.12 4.04
N LYS A 146 16.33 3.45 5.11
CA LYS A 146 15.78 3.52 6.48
C LYS A 146 14.88 4.74 6.68
N LEU A 147 15.24 5.87 6.09
CA LEU A 147 14.46 7.10 6.19
C LEU A 147 13.08 6.93 5.55
N ALA A 148 13.00 6.20 4.43
CA ALA A 148 11.72 5.85 3.79
C ALA A 148 10.79 5.09 4.73
N LEU A 149 11.31 4.12 5.48
CA LEU A 149 10.55 3.39 6.49
C LEU A 149 10.10 4.30 7.64
N ALA A 150 11.01 5.15 8.13
CA ALA A 150 10.72 6.03 9.27
C ALA A 150 9.66 7.09 8.94
N LEU A 151 9.73 7.66 7.73
CA LEU A 151 8.82 8.72 7.28
C LEU A 151 7.60 8.19 6.52
N LYS A 152 7.60 6.89 6.17
CA LYS A 152 6.60 6.25 5.30
C LYS A 152 6.40 7.01 3.99
N LEU A 153 7.50 7.45 3.37
CA LEU A 153 7.46 8.22 2.13
C LEU A 153 7.80 7.35 0.91
N PRO A 154 7.15 7.59 -0.24
CA PRO A 154 7.51 6.96 -1.51
C PRO A 154 8.99 7.14 -1.87
N VAL A 155 9.57 6.15 -2.54
CA VAL A 155 10.97 6.15 -2.98
C VAL A 155 11.04 6.05 -4.50
N VAL A 156 11.75 7.00 -5.13
CA VAL A 156 12.03 7.00 -6.58
C VAL A 156 13.49 6.66 -6.85
N LYS A 157 13.75 5.74 -7.77
CA LYS A 157 15.10 5.23 -8.07
C LYS A 157 15.42 5.47 -9.55
N LEU A 158 16.29 6.44 -9.83
CA LEU A 158 16.83 6.69 -11.17
C LEU A 158 18.17 5.95 -11.31
N VAL A 159 18.19 4.90 -12.12
CA VAL A 159 19.34 4.01 -12.25
C VAL A 159 20.05 4.22 -13.59
N ASP A 160 21.34 4.48 -13.49
CA ASP A 160 22.28 4.66 -14.60
C ASP A 160 23.68 4.26 -14.10
N GLY A 161 23.97 2.96 -14.15
CA GLY A 161 25.19 2.33 -13.68
C GLY A 161 24.94 1.09 -12.83
N SER A 162 25.92 0.73 -12.02
CA SER A 162 25.79 -0.39 -11.07
C SER A 162 25.19 0.01 -9.71
N SER A 163 24.79 1.27 -9.51
CA SER A 163 24.23 1.82 -8.27
C SER A 163 25.02 1.51 -6.99
N GLY A 164 26.34 1.64 -7.04
CA GLY A 164 27.24 1.22 -5.95
C GLY A 164 27.48 -0.29 -5.90
N GLY A 165 27.17 -1.01 -6.98
CA GLY A 165 27.47 -2.42 -7.17
C GLY A 165 28.98 -2.70 -7.25
N GLY A 166 29.34 -3.98 -7.12
CA GLY A 166 30.72 -4.43 -6.89
C GLY A 166 31.79 -3.80 -7.79
N SER A 167 32.96 -3.55 -7.22
CA SER A 167 34.13 -3.03 -7.94
C SER A 167 35.36 -3.81 -7.52
N VAL A 168 36.09 -4.36 -8.50
CA VAL A 168 37.33 -5.10 -8.25
C VAL A 168 38.39 -4.19 -7.60
N THR A 169 38.33 -2.88 -7.88
CA THR A 169 39.24 -1.90 -7.28
C THR A 169 39.06 -1.74 -5.76
N THR A 170 37.89 -2.10 -5.23
CA THR A 170 37.63 -2.11 -3.78
C THR A 170 38.58 -3.06 -3.04
N ILE A 171 38.97 -4.18 -3.66
CA ILE A 171 39.93 -5.14 -3.09
C ILE A 171 41.28 -4.46 -2.84
N ARG A 172 41.76 -3.68 -3.82
CA ARG A 172 43.01 -2.93 -3.70
C ARG A 172 42.92 -1.87 -2.60
N LYS A 173 41.79 -1.17 -2.48
CA LYS A 173 41.57 -0.14 -1.47
C LYS A 173 41.47 -0.71 -0.06
N ALA A 174 40.84 -1.88 0.08
CA ALA A 174 40.66 -2.55 1.37
C ALA A 174 41.90 -3.33 1.82
N GLY A 175 42.72 -3.82 0.87
CA GLY A 175 43.87 -4.69 1.14
C GLY A 175 43.51 -6.18 1.30
N TRP A 176 42.24 -6.53 1.08
CA TRP A 176 41.70 -7.89 1.19
C TRP A 176 40.40 -8.01 0.36
N SER A 177 40.00 -9.23 0.01
CA SER A 177 38.73 -9.52 -0.66
C SER A 177 37.60 -9.66 0.37
N TYR A 178 36.42 -9.10 0.07
CA TYR A 178 35.29 -9.06 0.99
C TYR A 178 34.11 -9.94 0.53
N LEU A 179 33.27 -10.33 1.48
CA LEU A 179 31.97 -10.97 1.18
C LEU A 179 30.93 -9.89 0.84
N PRO A 180 30.27 -9.95 -0.33
CA PRO A 180 29.44 -8.85 -0.85
C PRO A 180 28.02 -8.86 -0.29
N TYR A 181 27.86 -8.59 1.02
CA TYR A 181 26.55 -8.46 1.65
C TYR A 181 25.76 -7.26 1.12
N VAL A 182 24.48 -7.48 0.78
CA VAL A 182 23.56 -6.45 0.25
C VAL A 182 22.65 -5.94 1.37
N SER A 183 23.23 -5.29 2.37
CA SER A 183 22.55 -4.95 3.65
C SER A 183 21.34 -4.02 3.50
N MET A 184 21.29 -3.19 2.46
CA MET A 184 20.13 -2.32 2.16
C MET A 184 18.87 -3.10 1.76
N TYR A 185 19.00 -4.33 1.24
CA TYR A 185 17.87 -5.07 0.66
C TYR A 185 16.82 -5.45 1.68
N LYS A 186 17.22 -5.67 2.94
CA LYS A 186 16.26 -5.88 4.04
C LYS A 186 15.29 -4.71 4.15
N HIS A 187 15.80 -3.48 4.09
CA HIS A 187 14.97 -2.28 4.19
C HIS A 187 14.06 -2.11 2.97
N VAL A 188 14.57 -2.43 1.77
CA VAL A 188 13.75 -2.44 0.55
C VAL A 188 12.58 -3.42 0.69
N VAL A 189 12.83 -4.66 1.13
CA VAL A 189 11.77 -5.65 1.35
C VAL A 189 10.78 -5.20 2.42
N ASP A 190 11.26 -4.62 3.53
CA ASP A 190 10.40 -4.07 4.58
C ASP A 190 9.51 -2.93 4.04
N GLN A 191 10.01 -2.09 3.12
CA GLN A 191 9.23 -1.04 2.46
C GLN A 191 8.15 -1.62 1.53
N LEU A 192 8.52 -2.62 0.71
CA LEU A 192 7.60 -3.29 -0.20
C LEU A 192 6.44 -3.92 0.57
N ASN A 193 6.73 -4.65 1.65
CA ASN A 193 5.72 -5.30 2.48
C ASN A 193 4.82 -4.30 3.22
N GLN A 194 5.30 -3.09 3.52
CA GLN A 194 4.49 -2.01 4.12
C GLN A 194 3.69 -1.21 3.09
N GLY A 195 3.80 -1.52 1.80
CA GLY A 195 3.14 -0.77 0.73
C GLY A 195 3.71 0.63 0.54
N ILE A 196 4.97 0.88 0.91
CA ILE A 196 5.65 2.14 0.60
C ILE A 196 6.01 2.11 -0.90
N PRO A 197 5.45 3.01 -1.74
CA PRO A 197 5.68 2.96 -3.17
C PRO A 197 7.17 3.06 -3.49
N ASN A 198 7.64 2.12 -4.30
CA ASN A 198 9.00 2.06 -4.80
C ASN A 198 8.85 2.13 -6.32
N LEU A 199 9.34 3.20 -6.93
CA LEU A 199 9.19 3.47 -8.36
C LEU A 199 10.59 3.59 -8.98
N GLY A 200 10.88 2.80 -10.01
CA GLY A 200 12.21 2.75 -10.63
C GLY A 200 12.19 3.17 -12.09
N ALA A 201 13.19 3.94 -12.52
CA ALA A 201 13.45 4.20 -13.92
C ALA A 201 14.87 3.75 -14.31
N VAL A 202 14.96 3.02 -15.41
CA VAL A 202 16.23 2.72 -16.08
C VAL A 202 16.48 3.81 -17.12
N VAL A 203 17.38 4.73 -16.80
CA VAL A 203 17.76 5.91 -17.61
C VAL A 203 19.21 5.81 -18.11
N GLY A 204 19.66 4.58 -18.30
CA GLY A 204 21.02 4.23 -18.72
C GLY A 204 21.31 2.75 -18.48
N PRO A 205 22.58 2.31 -18.56
CA PRO A 205 22.95 0.93 -18.29
C PRO A 205 22.78 0.54 -16.81
N ALA A 206 21.81 -0.30 -16.47
CA ALA A 206 21.57 -0.83 -15.12
C ALA A 206 22.22 -2.22 -14.96
N ILE A 207 23.22 -2.33 -14.09
CA ILE A 207 24.06 -3.55 -13.99
C ILE A 207 24.03 -4.15 -12.60
N GLY A 208 23.76 -5.46 -12.51
CA GLY A 208 23.86 -6.22 -11.26
C GLY A 208 22.97 -5.64 -10.16
N LEU A 209 23.56 -4.98 -9.17
CA LEU A 209 22.79 -4.33 -8.10
C LEU A 209 21.86 -3.22 -8.63
N GLY A 210 22.29 -2.44 -9.63
CA GLY A 210 21.44 -1.41 -10.24
C GLY A 210 20.19 -2.02 -10.88
N ALA A 211 20.35 -3.12 -11.62
CA ALA A 211 19.24 -3.88 -12.18
C ALA A 211 18.28 -4.40 -11.09
N ALA A 212 18.83 -5.06 -10.06
CA ALA A 212 18.04 -5.61 -8.95
C ALA A 212 17.22 -4.54 -8.20
N ARG A 213 17.76 -3.31 -8.06
CA ARG A 213 17.05 -2.19 -7.40
C ARG A 213 15.81 -1.76 -8.15
N VAL A 214 15.83 -1.74 -9.48
CA VAL A 214 14.67 -1.36 -10.30
C VAL A 214 13.67 -2.49 -10.41
N VAL A 215 14.12 -3.73 -10.64
CA VAL A 215 13.23 -4.90 -10.77
C VAL A 215 12.45 -5.20 -9.48
N SER A 216 13.00 -4.80 -8.33
CA SER A 216 12.31 -4.94 -7.04
C SER A 216 11.19 -3.92 -6.82
N CYS A 217 11.09 -2.88 -7.64
CA CYS A 217 10.12 -1.82 -7.44
C CYS A 217 8.68 -2.31 -7.69
N HIS A 218 7.72 -1.63 -7.06
CA HIS A 218 6.29 -1.82 -7.31
C HIS A 218 5.93 -1.50 -8.76
N PHE A 219 6.62 -0.51 -9.34
CA PHE A 219 6.54 -0.16 -10.75
C PHE A 219 7.92 0.24 -11.28
N SER A 220 8.21 -0.18 -12.51
CA SER A 220 9.47 0.07 -13.20
C SER A 220 9.25 0.47 -14.66
N VAL A 221 10.02 1.45 -15.12
CA VAL A 221 9.98 1.94 -16.50
C VAL A 221 11.38 2.05 -17.09
N MET A 222 11.54 1.82 -18.38
CA MET A 222 12.83 1.93 -19.08
C MET A 222 12.72 2.87 -20.28
N ALA A 223 13.69 3.79 -20.38
CA ALA A 223 13.81 4.71 -21.51
C ALA A 223 14.30 3.98 -22.75
N ALA A 224 13.60 4.12 -23.88
CA ALA A 224 13.87 3.37 -25.11
C ALA A 224 15.20 3.75 -25.77
N ASP A 225 15.57 5.01 -25.68
CA ASP A 225 16.73 5.63 -26.32
C ASP A 225 18.05 5.32 -25.59
N VAL A 226 18.04 5.27 -24.26
CA VAL A 226 19.26 5.18 -23.45
C VAL A 226 19.29 4.01 -22.47
N GLY A 227 18.14 3.41 -22.16
CA GLY A 227 18.00 2.37 -21.15
C GLY A 227 18.53 1.01 -21.60
N SER A 228 19.19 0.30 -20.68
CA SER A 228 19.53 -1.12 -20.84
C SER A 228 19.71 -1.75 -19.47
N LEU A 229 19.45 -3.05 -19.34
CA LEU A 229 19.52 -3.77 -18.06
C LEU A 229 20.17 -5.14 -18.23
N PHE A 230 21.09 -5.49 -17.34
CA PHE A 230 21.75 -6.79 -17.38
C PHE A 230 22.30 -7.23 -16.02
N ASN A 231 22.35 -8.55 -15.81
CA ASN A 231 22.98 -9.14 -14.63
C ASN A 231 24.50 -8.91 -14.64
N ALA A 232 25.13 -9.02 -15.82
CA ALA A 232 26.54 -8.73 -16.06
C ALA A 232 26.71 -8.04 -17.41
N GLY A 233 27.72 -7.16 -17.54
CA GLY A 233 27.97 -6.44 -18.80
C GLY A 233 28.45 -7.36 -19.94
N PRO A 234 28.38 -6.91 -21.21
CA PRO A 234 28.71 -7.73 -22.39
C PRO A 234 30.10 -8.38 -22.34
N GLU A 235 31.12 -7.67 -21.86
CA GLU A 235 32.48 -8.23 -21.73
C GLU A 235 32.55 -9.41 -20.74
N VAL A 236 31.74 -9.38 -19.68
CA VAL A 236 31.66 -10.49 -18.72
C VAL A 236 30.92 -11.68 -19.33
N VAL A 237 29.85 -11.41 -20.08
CA VAL A 237 29.10 -12.44 -20.81
C VAL A 237 30.00 -13.11 -21.83
N LYS A 238 30.72 -12.33 -22.65
CA LYS A 238 31.72 -12.84 -23.60
C LYS A 238 32.72 -13.78 -22.94
N GLY A 239 33.29 -13.38 -21.80
CA GLY A 239 34.26 -14.21 -21.08
C GLY A 239 33.67 -15.46 -20.44
N ALA A 240 32.38 -15.48 -20.09
CA ALA A 240 31.75 -16.56 -19.34
C ALA A 240 30.95 -17.55 -20.21
N THR A 241 30.29 -17.07 -21.27
CA THR A 241 29.43 -17.88 -22.15
C THR A 241 29.97 -18.02 -23.57
N PHE A 242 31.07 -17.32 -23.90
CA PHE A 242 31.66 -17.26 -25.25
C PHE A 242 30.75 -16.63 -26.31
N GLU A 243 29.71 -15.91 -25.91
CA GLU A 243 28.87 -15.12 -26.81
C GLU A 243 29.54 -13.78 -27.14
N GLU A 244 29.90 -13.57 -28.41
CA GLU A 244 30.58 -12.36 -28.88
C GLU A 244 29.63 -11.41 -29.65
N GLY A 245 30.05 -10.15 -29.81
CA GLY A 245 29.35 -9.17 -30.65
C GLY A 245 28.06 -8.60 -30.06
N LEU A 246 27.77 -8.88 -28.79
CA LEU A 246 26.62 -8.32 -28.09
C LEU A 246 26.90 -6.87 -27.65
N ASP A 247 25.98 -5.97 -27.98
CA ASP A 247 25.97 -4.60 -27.46
C ASP A 247 24.93 -4.47 -26.34
N PHE A 248 24.80 -3.28 -25.74
CA PHE A 248 23.85 -3.08 -24.65
C PHE A 248 22.38 -3.30 -25.06
N GLN A 249 22.03 -3.01 -26.31
CA GLN A 249 20.66 -3.14 -26.81
C GLN A 249 20.32 -4.59 -27.13
N SER A 250 21.23 -5.33 -27.79
CA SER A 250 21.03 -6.73 -28.13
C SER A 250 21.14 -7.68 -26.93
N LEU A 251 21.92 -7.33 -25.90
CA LEU A 251 21.99 -8.10 -24.67
C LEU A 251 20.82 -7.84 -23.73
N GLY A 252 20.43 -6.58 -23.54
CA GLY A 252 19.53 -6.20 -22.46
C GLY A 252 18.75 -4.92 -22.72
N GLY A 253 18.39 -4.67 -23.97
CA GLY A 253 17.63 -3.49 -24.36
C GLY A 253 16.17 -3.51 -23.88
N PRO A 254 15.46 -2.39 -24.05
CA PRO A 254 14.09 -2.21 -23.57
C PRO A 254 13.08 -3.20 -24.16
N LEU A 255 13.23 -3.56 -25.44
CA LEU A 255 12.33 -4.52 -26.10
C LEU A 255 12.46 -5.95 -25.56
N ILE A 256 13.60 -6.29 -24.94
CA ILE A 256 13.78 -7.59 -24.29
C ILE A 256 13.06 -7.56 -22.94
N HIS A 257 13.38 -6.57 -22.10
CA HIS A 257 12.93 -6.54 -20.70
C HIS A 257 11.48 -6.12 -20.50
N CYS A 258 10.94 -5.30 -21.40
CA CYS A 258 9.51 -4.98 -21.38
C CYS A 258 8.66 -6.13 -21.95
N ALA A 259 9.24 -7.01 -22.78
CA ALA A 259 8.52 -8.15 -23.36
C ALA A 259 8.54 -9.41 -22.47
N ASN A 260 9.51 -9.51 -21.55
CA ASN A 260 9.65 -10.65 -20.63
C ASN A 260 9.15 -10.38 -19.20
N GLY A 261 8.76 -9.13 -18.89
CA GLY A 261 8.23 -8.74 -17.58
C GLY A 261 9.28 -8.36 -16.53
N THR A 262 10.55 -8.22 -16.92
CA THR A 262 11.61 -7.72 -16.03
C THR A 262 11.42 -6.23 -15.72
N ILE A 263 10.97 -5.47 -16.71
CA ILE A 263 10.54 -4.08 -16.57
C ILE A 263 9.07 -3.98 -16.95
N ASP A 264 8.29 -3.21 -16.19
CA ASP A 264 6.85 -3.12 -16.40
C ASP A 264 6.52 -2.36 -17.69
N ASN A 265 7.08 -1.16 -17.87
CA ASN A 265 6.74 -0.32 -19.03
C ASN A 265 7.95 0.19 -19.83
N LEU A 266 7.69 0.42 -21.12
CA LEU A 266 8.56 1.13 -22.03
C LEU A 266 8.15 2.62 -22.05
N ALA A 267 9.14 3.51 -22.08
CA ALA A 267 8.96 4.93 -22.35
C ALA A 267 9.86 5.32 -23.53
N ALA A 268 9.46 6.27 -24.36
CA ALA A 268 10.22 6.71 -25.53
C ALA A 268 11.59 7.33 -25.14
N ASN A 269 11.66 8.00 -23.99
CA ASN A 269 12.85 8.68 -23.50
C ASN A 269 12.81 8.88 -21.97
N GLU A 270 13.83 9.53 -21.41
CA GLU A 270 13.91 9.87 -19.99
C GLU A 270 12.71 10.71 -19.51
N ALA A 271 12.26 11.69 -20.29
CA ALA A 271 11.14 12.58 -19.94
C ALA A 271 9.84 11.79 -19.72
N GLU A 272 9.53 10.86 -20.63
CA GLU A 272 8.35 10.01 -20.51
C GLU A 272 8.45 9.02 -19.34
N CYS A 273 9.65 8.53 -18.99
CA CYS A 273 9.84 7.76 -17.75
C CYS A 273 9.36 8.55 -16.53
N TYR A 274 9.71 9.84 -16.45
CA TYR A 274 9.33 10.69 -15.33
C TYR A 274 7.83 10.94 -15.27
N GLU A 275 7.17 11.14 -16.42
CA GLU A 275 5.71 11.26 -16.47
C GLU A 275 4.99 9.97 -16.07
N GLN A 276 5.49 8.80 -16.48
CA GLN A 276 4.92 7.52 -16.02
C GLN A 276 5.10 7.34 -14.50
N ILE A 277 6.26 7.70 -13.93
CA ILE A 277 6.48 7.69 -12.47
C ILE A 277 5.49 8.61 -11.75
N ARG A 278 5.30 9.85 -12.23
CA ARG A 278 4.32 10.80 -11.65
C ARG A 278 2.90 10.26 -11.72
N THR A 279 2.55 9.66 -12.86
CA THR A 279 1.22 9.10 -13.12
C THR A 279 0.94 7.95 -12.17
N VAL A 280 1.83 6.96 -12.08
CA VAL A 280 1.68 5.82 -11.16
C VAL A 280 1.62 6.29 -9.71
N LEU A 281 2.52 7.19 -9.28
CA LEU A 281 2.49 7.72 -7.92
C LEU A 281 1.15 8.40 -7.60
N GLY A 282 0.50 9.02 -8.59
CA GLY A 282 -0.81 9.63 -8.47
C GLY A 282 -1.91 8.64 -8.04
N PHE A 283 -1.78 7.34 -8.32
CA PHE A 283 -2.76 6.32 -7.90
C PHE A 283 -2.46 5.70 -6.53
N LEU A 284 -1.22 5.78 -6.03
CA LEU A 284 -0.77 5.01 -4.87
C LEU A 284 -0.78 5.84 -3.58
N PRO A 285 -1.08 5.26 -2.39
CA PRO A 285 -0.94 5.93 -1.10
C PRO A 285 0.54 6.13 -0.70
N ASN A 286 0.87 6.82 0.41
CA ASN A 286 2.28 6.92 0.85
C ASN A 286 2.78 5.61 1.45
N CYS A 287 1.86 4.88 2.08
CA CYS A 287 2.08 3.52 2.55
C CYS A 287 0.78 2.73 2.48
N GLY A 288 0.86 1.40 2.50
CA GLY A 288 -0.29 0.49 2.46
C GLY A 288 -1.19 0.53 3.70
N ARG A 289 -0.98 1.46 4.64
CA ARG A 289 -1.90 1.71 5.76
C ARG A 289 -2.77 2.95 5.56
N GLU A 290 -2.50 3.72 4.50
CA GLU A 290 -3.27 4.90 4.13
C GLU A 290 -4.26 4.54 3.01
N ALA A 291 -5.36 5.29 2.95
CA ALA A 291 -6.27 5.25 1.81
C ALA A 291 -5.58 5.79 0.55
N PRO A 292 -5.83 5.21 -0.63
CA PRO A 292 -5.35 5.75 -1.90
C PRO A 292 -5.88 7.18 -2.16
N PRO A 293 -5.10 8.03 -2.84
CA PRO A 293 -5.51 9.42 -3.10
C PRO A 293 -6.71 9.52 -4.05
N VAL A 294 -7.81 10.05 -3.54
CA VAL A 294 -9.02 10.40 -4.32
C VAL A 294 -8.83 11.78 -4.96
N VAL A 295 -9.22 11.91 -6.23
CA VAL A 295 -9.20 13.18 -6.96
C VAL A 295 -10.61 13.57 -7.37
N ALA A 296 -10.89 14.86 -7.59
CA ALA A 296 -12.15 15.26 -8.19
C ALA A 296 -12.29 14.65 -9.60
N SER A 297 -13.49 14.20 -9.94
CA SER A 297 -13.80 13.63 -11.26
C SER A 297 -14.92 14.42 -11.90
N ASP A 298 -14.67 14.91 -13.11
CA ASP A 298 -15.68 15.60 -13.93
C ASP A 298 -16.48 14.60 -14.79
N ASP A 299 -16.17 13.31 -14.71
CA ASP A 299 -16.84 12.24 -15.46
C ASP A 299 -18.06 11.72 -14.67
N PRO A 300 -19.31 11.99 -15.11
CA PRO A 300 -20.50 11.64 -14.35
C PRO A 300 -20.55 10.16 -13.97
N GLU A 301 -20.87 9.88 -12.70
CA GLU A 301 -20.96 8.50 -12.18
C GLU A 301 -22.04 7.68 -12.92
N GLY A 302 -23.12 8.34 -13.32
CA GLY A 302 -24.23 7.74 -14.07
C GLY A 302 -24.03 7.67 -15.58
N ARG A 303 -22.83 7.96 -16.12
CA ARG A 303 -22.59 7.92 -17.57
C ARG A 303 -22.84 6.52 -18.13
N GLU A 304 -23.62 6.48 -19.20
CA GLU A 304 -23.89 5.28 -19.99
C GLU A 304 -23.07 5.30 -21.29
N ASP A 305 -22.78 4.12 -21.83
CA ASP A 305 -22.17 3.98 -23.16
C ASP A 305 -22.89 2.92 -23.99
N GLU A 306 -23.78 3.36 -24.88
CA GLU A 306 -24.57 2.47 -25.74
C GLU A 306 -23.71 1.61 -26.69
N ALA A 307 -22.49 2.05 -27.02
CA ALA A 307 -21.60 1.30 -27.90
C ALA A 307 -21.20 -0.06 -27.29
N LEU A 308 -21.21 -0.18 -25.96
CA LEU A 308 -20.93 -1.45 -25.26
C LEU A 308 -21.93 -2.57 -25.60
N ARG A 309 -23.15 -2.24 -26.04
CA ARG A 309 -24.12 -3.27 -26.49
C ARG A 309 -23.67 -4.01 -27.74
N GLN A 310 -22.77 -3.43 -28.53
CA GLN A 310 -22.31 -3.97 -29.81
C GLN A 310 -20.85 -4.41 -29.80
N VAL A 311 -20.12 -4.17 -28.70
CA VAL A 311 -18.68 -4.46 -28.63
C VAL A 311 -18.39 -5.96 -28.71
N ILE A 312 -19.28 -6.80 -28.19
CA ILE A 312 -19.14 -8.26 -28.22
C ILE A 312 -19.82 -8.82 -29.48
N PRO A 313 -19.07 -9.44 -30.41
CA PRO A 313 -19.67 -10.03 -31.60
C PRO A 313 -20.50 -11.28 -31.27
N ARG A 314 -21.67 -11.45 -31.91
CA ARG A 314 -22.46 -12.69 -31.80
C ARG A 314 -21.74 -13.93 -32.34
N ARG A 315 -20.86 -13.76 -33.33
CA ARG A 315 -20.04 -14.85 -33.86
C ARG A 315 -18.95 -15.19 -32.85
N GLN A 316 -19.02 -16.38 -32.25
CA GLN A 316 -18.14 -16.78 -31.14
C GLN A 316 -16.64 -16.74 -31.48
N THR A 317 -16.26 -17.09 -32.72
CA THR A 317 -14.87 -17.07 -33.17
C THR A 317 -14.33 -15.67 -33.47
N ARG A 318 -15.17 -14.63 -33.45
CA ARG A 318 -14.74 -13.25 -33.72
C ARG A 318 -14.25 -12.60 -32.43
N MET A 319 -13.05 -12.04 -32.51
CA MET A 319 -12.39 -11.28 -31.44
C MET A 319 -12.88 -9.82 -31.43
N TYR A 320 -12.62 -9.13 -30.32
CA TYR A 320 -12.89 -7.71 -30.11
C TYR A 320 -11.77 -7.11 -29.25
N ASN A 321 -11.63 -5.79 -29.25
CA ASN A 321 -10.64 -5.09 -28.43
C ASN A 321 -11.19 -4.85 -27.01
N PRO A 322 -10.66 -5.51 -25.96
CA PRO A 322 -11.17 -5.36 -24.60
C PRO A 322 -10.78 -4.02 -23.97
N ARG A 323 -9.74 -3.34 -24.48
CA ARG A 323 -9.37 -2.00 -24.00
C ARG A 323 -10.48 -0.99 -24.23
N THR A 324 -11.28 -1.15 -25.29
CA THR A 324 -12.47 -0.30 -25.53
C THR A 324 -13.46 -0.39 -24.37
N ILE A 325 -13.65 -1.58 -23.79
CA ILE A 325 -14.52 -1.76 -22.61
C ILE A 325 -13.91 -1.05 -21.40
N ILE A 326 -12.62 -1.26 -21.15
CA ILE A 326 -11.91 -0.63 -20.02
C ILE A 326 -12.03 0.89 -20.11
N THR A 327 -11.63 1.49 -21.23
CA THR A 327 -11.63 2.95 -21.42
C THR A 327 -13.02 3.56 -21.43
N SER A 328 -14.04 2.79 -21.79
CA SER A 328 -15.44 3.22 -21.72
C SER A 328 -15.94 3.26 -20.27
N VAL A 329 -15.59 2.26 -19.46
CA VAL A 329 -16.11 2.13 -18.09
C VAL A 329 -15.38 3.04 -17.09
N VAL A 330 -14.05 3.12 -17.16
CA VAL A 330 -13.25 3.92 -16.23
C VAL A 330 -13.38 5.42 -16.50
N ASP A 331 -12.96 6.25 -15.56
CA ASP A 331 -12.95 7.71 -15.71
C ASP A 331 -12.13 8.11 -16.94
N HIS A 332 -12.61 9.12 -17.67
CA HIS A 332 -11.90 9.65 -18.83
C HIS A 332 -10.42 9.96 -18.52
N TYR A 333 -9.54 9.56 -19.44
CA TYR A 333 -8.09 9.78 -19.36
C TYR A 333 -7.39 9.18 -18.12
N SER A 334 -8.06 8.29 -17.37
CA SER A 334 -7.49 7.68 -16.16
C SER A 334 -6.79 6.34 -16.40
N TRP A 335 -7.00 5.69 -17.54
CA TRP A 335 -6.44 4.36 -17.82
C TRP A 335 -4.91 4.41 -17.99
N PHE A 336 -4.21 3.64 -17.16
CA PHE A 336 -2.77 3.44 -17.22
C PHE A 336 -2.44 1.94 -17.27
N GLU A 337 -2.07 1.44 -18.45
CA GLU A 337 -1.72 0.03 -18.62
C GLU A 337 -0.30 -0.27 -18.11
N ILE A 338 -0.17 -1.37 -17.37
CA ILE A 338 1.10 -1.89 -16.85
C ILE A 338 1.45 -3.16 -17.62
N GLY A 339 2.67 -3.25 -18.17
CA GLY A 339 3.12 -4.46 -18.86
C GLY A 339 2.49 -4.66 -20.23
N ALA A 340 2.28 -3.60 -21.02
CA ALA A 340 1.61 -3.69 -22.32
C ALA A 340 2.29 -4.66 -23.32
N LEU A 341 3.61 -4.86 -23.17
CA LEU A 341 4.43 -5.69 -24.06
C LEU A 341 4.66 -7.12 -23.56
N TRP A 342 4.26 -7.45 -22.33
CA TRP A 342 4.46 -8.76 -21.69
C TRP A 342 3.13 -9.36 -21.21
N GLY A 343 3.05 -10.71 -21.20
CA GLY A 343 1.86 -11.42 -20.69
C GLY A 343 0.58 -10.99 -21.40
N ARG A 344 0.64 -10.78 -22.71
CA ARG A 344 -0.38 -10.06 -23.51
C ARG A 344 -1.73 -10.74 -23.63
N THR A 345 -1.86 -11.99 -23.14
CA THR A 345 -3.14 -12.67 -22.92
C THR A 345 -3.96 -12.01 -21.81
N ALA A 346 -3.29 -11.27 -20.92
CA ALA A 346 -3.86 -10.48 -19.85
C ALA A 346 -3.58 -8.97 -20.04
N ILE A 347 -4.59 -8.17 -19.72
CA ILE A 347 -4.53 -6.71 -19.66
C ILE A 347 -4.67 -6.35 -18.18
N GLY A 348 -3.74 -5.53 -17.70
CA GLY A 348 -3.66 -5.16 -16.30
C GLY A 348 -3.15 -3.74 -16.16
N GLY A 349 -3.68 -2.98 -15.22
CA GLY A 349 -3.29 -1.60 -15.04
C GLY A 349 -4.03 -0.90 -13.90
N LEU A 350 -3.86 0.41 -13.86
CA LEU A 350 -4.49 1.30 -12.89
C LEU A 350 -5.48 2.22 -13.61
N ALA A 351 -6.55 2.57 -12.92
CA ALA A 351 -7.54 3.52 -13.43
C ALA A 351 -8.20 4.28 -12.28
N ARG A 352 -9.18 5.14 -12.62
CA ARG A 352 -10.09 5.72 -11.63
C ARG A 352 -11.55 5.42 -11.94
N LEU A 353 -12.35 5.38 -10.88
CA LEU A 353 -13.80 5.41 -10.92
C LEU A 353 -14.31 6.42 -9.91
N GLY A 354 -15.03 7.44 -10.38
CA GLY A 354 -15.50 8.53 -9.52
C GLY A 354 -14.33 9.19 -8.77
N GLY A 355 -13.17 9.31 -9.43
CA GLY A 355 -11.97 9.88 -8.84
C GLY A 355 -11.15 8.95 -7.95
N ARG A 356 -11.64 7.75 -7.61
CA ARG A 356 -10.96 6.80 -6.73
C ARG A 356 -10.03 5.86 -7.50
N PRO A 357 -8.76 5.65 -7.08
CA PRO A 357 -7.86 4.69 -7.71
C PRO A 357 -8.38 3.26 -7.64
N ILE A 358 -8.27 2.52 -8.75
CA ILE A 358 -8.58 1.09 -8.83
C ILE A 358 -7.52 0.35 -9.63
N GLY A 359 -7.36 -0.94 -9.34
CA GLY A 359 -6.75 -1.89 -10.26
C GLY A 359 -7.77 -2.40 -11.27
N VAL A 360 -7.37 -2.58 -12.52
CA VAL A 360 -8.21 -3.21 -13.55
C VAL A 360 -7.55 -4.47 -14.06
N VAL A 361 -8.31 -5.55 -14.11
CA VAL A 361 -7.93 -6.83 -14.71
C VAL A 361 -8.85 -7.10 -15.89
N SER A 362 -8.29 -7.49 -17.03
CA SER A 362 -9.05 -7.97 -18.19
C SER A 362 -8.25 -9.03 -18.93
N LEU A 363 -8.92 -9.81 -19.77
CA LEU A 363 -8.29 -10.76 -20.67
C LEU A 363 -8.30 -10.20 -22.08
N ASN A 364 -7.28 -10.54 -22.87
CA ASN A 364 -7.12 -10.09 -24.24
C ASN A 364 -7.52 -11.18 -25.23
N CYS A 365 -8.76 -11.15 -25.71
CA CYS A 365 -9.21 -12.16 -26.66
C CYS A 365 -8.49 -12.08 -28.02
N GLU A 366 -7.82 -10.97 -28.35
CA GLU A 366 -7.02 -10.79 -29.57
C GLU A 366 -5.69 -11.56 -29.53
N VAL A 367 -5.29 -12.09 -28.36
CA VAL A 367 -4.08 -12.88 -28.17
C VAL A 367 -4.44 -14.24 -27.61
N ASN A 368 -4.15 -15.29 -28.38
CA ASN A 368 -4.47 -16.68 -28.01
C ASN A 368 -5.93 -16.90 -27.60
N GLY A 369 -6.86 -16.14 -28.20
CA GLY A 369 -8.27 -16.20 -27.85
C GLY A 369 -8.59 -15.80 -26.41
N GLY A 370 -7.67 -15.17 -25.67
CA GLY A 370 -7.82 -14.83 -24.25
C GLY A 370 -7.53 -15.99 -23.29
N ALA A 371 -7.03 -17.12 -23.80
CA ALA A 371 -6.62 -18.24 -22.96
C ALA A 371 -5.42 -17.84 -22.10
N LEU A 372 -5.57 -18.01 -20.79
CA LEU A 372 -4.60 -17.52 -19.82
C LEU A 372 -3.34 -18.39 -19.86
N ASP A 373 -2.20 -17.79 -20.19
CA ASP A 373 -0.90 -18.46 -20.27
C ASP A 373 -0.02 -18.17 -19.04
N ALA A 374 1.18 -18.75 -19.01
CA ALA A 374 2.12 -18.55 -17.91
C ALA A 374 2.46 -17.07 -17.67
N ALA A 375 2.79 -16.33 -18.74
CA ALA A 375 3.18 -14.93 -18.65
C ALA A 375 2.01 -14.03 -18.21
N GLY A 376 0.81 -14.24 -18.76
CA GLY A 376 -0.41 -13.55 -18.31
C GLY A 376 -0.73 -13.84 -16.86
N SER A 377 -0.56 -15.09 -16.41
CA SER A 377 -0.77 -15.47 -15.00
C SER A 377 0.21 -14.76 -14.05
N GLN A 378 1.49 -14.69 -14.43
CA GLN A 378 2.50 -13.95 -13.66
C GLN A 378 2.18 -12.45 -13.59
N LYS A 379 1.79 -11.85 -14.73
CA LYS A 379 1.41 -10.44 -14.82
C LYS A 379 0.24 -10.11 -13.89
N LEU A 380 -0.84 -10.90 -13.96
CA LEU A 380 -2.00 -10.70 -13.08
C LEU A 380 -1.65 -10.93 -11.60
N THR A 381 -0.81 -11.91 -11.30
CA THR A 381 -0.34 -12.15 -9.93
C THR A 381 0.39 -10.94 -9.36
N ARG A 382 1.28 -10.32 -10.15
CA ARG A 382 2.01 -9.11 -9.75
C ARG A 382 1.06 -7.93 -9.54
N LEU A 383 0.08 -7.74 -10.42
CA LEU A 383 -0.91 -6.67 -10.29
C LEU A 383 -1.81 -6.84 -9.06
N LEU A 384 -2.30 -8.06 -8.78
CA LEU A 384 -3.13 -8.33 -7.60
C LEU A 384 -2.36 -8.04 -6.31
N LYS A 385 -1.09 -8.44 -6.24
CA LYS A 385 -0.23 -8.14 -5.08
C LYS A 385 0.02 -6.64 -4.92
N LEU A 386 0.19 -5.90 -6.02
CA LEU A 386 0.28 -4.45 -5.99
C LEU A 386 -1.01 -3.82 -5.44
N CYS A 387 -2.16 -4.25 -5.94
CA CYS A 387 -3.46 -3.74 -5.49
C CYS A 387 -3.68 -4.03 -4.01
N ASP A 388 -3.32 -5.23 -3.56
CA ASP A 388 -3.42 -5.66 -2.16
C ASP A 388 -2.61 -4.79 -1.22
N VAL A 389 -1.32 -4.62 -1.51
CA VAL A 389 -0.43 -3.87 -0.63
C VAL A 389 -0.68 -2.35 -0.68
N MET A 390 -1.33 -1.86 -1.73
CA MET A 390 -1.63 -0.44 -1.96
C MET A 390 -3.08 -0.07 -1.67
N ASN A 391 -3.90 -0.98 -1.15
CA ASN A 391 -5.32 -0.78 -0.86
C ASN A 391 -6.18 -0.39 -2.07
N LEU A 392 -5.88 -0.93 -3.25
CA LEU A 392 -6.63 -0.63 -4.47
C LEU A 392 -7.72 -1.69 -4.71
N PRO A 393 -9.01 -1.31 -4.76
CA PRO A 393 -10.09 -2.18 -5.23
C PRO A 393 -9.82 -2.67 -6.65
N VAL A 394 -10.34 -3.84 -7.01
CA VAL A 394 -10.12 -4.44 -8.33
C VAL A 394 -11.41 -4.51 -9.14
N LEU A 395 -11.42 -3.90 -10.32
CA LEU A 395 -12.45 -4.11 -11.33
C LEU A 395 -11.98 -5.17 -12.33
N GLN A 396 -12.79 -6.20 -12.58
CA GLN A 396 -12.45 -7.27 -13.50
C GLN A 396 -13.40 -7.37 -14.67
N PHE A 397 -12.85 -7.44 -15.89
CA PHE A 397 -13.61 -7.79 -17.11
C PHE A 397 -13.23 -9.19 -17.55
N ILE A 398 -14.18 -10.12 -17.39
CA ILE A 398 -13.92 -11.55 -17.55
C ILE A 398 -14.39 -12.01 -18.95
N ASP A 399 -13.44 -12.50 -19.74
CA ASP A 399 -13.63 -13.23 -21.00
C ASP A 399 -12.52 -14.27 -21.15
N VAL A 400 -12.62 -15.36 -20.40
CA VAL A 400 -11.60 -16.41 -20.31
C VAL A 400 -12.15 -17.75 -20.82
N PRO A 401 -11.56 -18.33 -21.90
CA PRO A 401 -11.94 -19.65 -22.40
C PRO A 401 -11.31 -20.81 -21.61
N GLY A 402 -10.39 -20.51 -20.69
CA GLY A 402 -9.61 -21.48 -19.94
C GLY A 402 -8.13 -21.09 -19.88
N TYR A 403 -7.30 -22.02 -19.41
CA TYR A 403 -5.84 -21.90 -19.53
C TYR A 403 -5.39 -22.20 -20.97
N ALA A 404 -4.26 -21.62 -21.37
CA ALA A 404 -3.59 -22.01 -22.61
C ALA A 404 -3.23 -23.51 -22.56
N ILE A 405 -3.47 -24.21 -23.67
CA ILE A 405 -3.22 -25.65 -23.82
C ILE A 405 -2.17 -25.92 -24.91
N GLY A 406 -1.64 -27.14 -24.95
CA GLY A 406 -0.69 -27.59 -25.96
C GLY A 406 0.77 -27.51 -25.50
N THR A 407 1.68 -28.04 -26.31
CA THR A 407 3.09 -28.27 -25.92
C THR A 407 3.83 -27.00 -25.51
N ALA A 408 3.50 -25.85 -26.11
CA ALA A 408 4.07 -24.55 -25.71
C ALA A 408 3.63 -24.11 -24.30
N ALA A 409 2.36 -24.33 -23.96
CA ALA A 409 1.81 -24.02 -22.63
C ALA A 409 2.41 -24.92 -21.55
N GLU A 410 2.62 -26.21 -21.86
CA GLU A 410 3.27 -27.17 -20.97
C GLU A 410 4.75 -26.82 -20.73
N ARG A 411 5.50 -26.47 -21.79
CA ARG A 411 6.92 -26.06 -21.68
C ARG A 411 7.13 -24.80 -20.85
N THR A 412 6.14 -23.92 -20.82
CA THR A 412 6.17 -22.67 -20.02
C THR A 412 5.54 -22.84 -18.63
N ALA A 413 5.16 -24.07 -18.27
CA ALA A 413 4.56 -24.41 -16.98
C ALA A 413 3.28 -23.60 -16.67
N THR A 414 2.39 -23.46 -17.66
CA THR A 414 1.14 -22.69 -17.53
C THR A 414 0.32 -23.12 -16.31
N MET A 415 0.22 -24.42 -16.03
CA MET A 415 -0.49 -24.92 -14.84
C MET A 415 0.13 -24.42 -13.52
N ARG A 416 1.47 -24.42 -13.41
CA ARG A 416 2.18 -23.94 -12.20
C ARG A 416 1.86 -22.48 -11.93
N TRP A 417 1.91 -21.64 -12.96
CA TRP A 417 1.68 -20.20 -12.85
C TRP A 417 0.20 -19.85 -12.71
N GLY A 418 -0.69 -20.61 -13.33
CA GLY A 418 -2.14 -20.51 -13.11
C GLY A 418 -2.52 -20.77 -11.65
N VAL A 419 -1.92 -21.79 -11.03
CA VAL A 419 -2.12 -22.07 -9.60
C VAL A 419 -1.51 -20.98 -8.70
N GLU A 420 -0.38 -20.36 -9.07
CA GLU A 420 0.14 -19.20 -8.31
C GLU A 420 -0.79 -17.99 -8.40
N LEU A 421 -1.40 -17.76 -9.57
CA LEU A 421 -2.45 -16.74 -9.72
C LEU A 421 -3.66 -17.06 -8.84
N ALA A 422 -4.08 -18.33 -8.80
CA ALA A 422 -5.17 -18.78 -7.92
C ALA A 422 -4.89 -18.42 -6.46
N LYS A 423 -3.69 -18.73 -5.97
CA LYS A 423 -3.28 -18.36 -4.61
C LYS A 423 -3.37 -16.86 -4.39
N ALA A 424 -2.95 -16.04 -5.37
CA ALA A 424 -3.04 -14.59 -5.26
C ALA A 424 -4.49 -14.09 -5.16
N TYR A 425 -5.41 -14.61 -5.98
CA TYR A 425 -6.84 -14.31 -5.88
C TYR A 425 -7.42 -14.66 -4.51
N TYR A 426 -7.12 -15.84 -3.98
CA TYR A 426 -7.64 -16.27 -2.68
C TYR A 426 -6.89 -15.68 -1.47
N SER A 427 -5.70 -15.11 -1.65
CA SER A 427 -4.94 -14.46 -0.56
C SER A 427 -5.15 -12.95 -0.47
N THR A 428 -5.48 -12.29 -1.57
CA THR A 428 -5.72 -10.83 -1.51
C THR A 428 -6.95 -10.54 -0.66
N THR A 429 -6.89 -9.44 0.09
CA THR A 429 -7.99 -8.91 0.91
C THR A 429 -8.74 -7.77 0.21
N MET A 430 -8.33 -7.40 -1.01
CA MET A 430 -8.97 -6.31 -1.73
C MET A 430 -10.35 -6.71 -2.20
N PRO A 431 -11.32 -5.78 -2.14
CA PRO A 431 -12.62 -6.06 -2.68
C PRO A 431 -12.54 -6.06 -4.23
N MET A 432 -13.36 -6.92 -4.84
CA MET A 432 -13.29 -7.20 -6.28
C MET A 432 -14.70 -7.16 -6.86
N PHE A 433 -14.86 -6.41 -7.94
CA PHE A 433 -16.10 -6.37 -8.70
C PHE A 433 -15.88 -7.00 -10.07
N ASN A 434 -16.64 -8.06 -10.36
CA ASN A 434 -16.48 -8.84 -11.58
C ASN A 434 -17.57 -8.49 -12.60
N VAL A 435 -17.17 -8.25 -13.84
CA VAL A 435 -18.05 -8.07 -14.99
C VAL A 435 -17.77 -9.20 -15.98
N ILE A 436 -18.66 -10.18 -16.04
CA ILE A 436 -18.56 -11.28 -17.01
C ILE A 436 -19.04 -10.75 -18.37
N THR A 437 -18.09 -10.44 -19.25
CA THR A 437 -18.39 -9.83 -20.55
C THR A 437 -18.77 -10.85 -21.61
N ARG A 438 -18.16 -12.04 -21.58
CA ARG A 438 -18.46 -13.12 -22.54
C ARG A 438 -18.17 -14.51 -21.96
N ARG A 439 -16.94 -15.03 -22.04
CA ARG A 439 -16.63 -16.42 -21.65
C ARG A 439 -16.16 -16.53 -20.19
N ALA A 440 -16.62 -17.56 -19.49
CA ALA A 440 -16.04 -17.98 -18.22
C ALA A 440 -16.06 -19.52 -18.13
N TYR A 441 -14.94 -20.14 -18.54
CA TYR A 441 -14.83 -21.60 -18.60
C TYR A 441 -13.74 -22.17 -17.70
N GLY A 442 -14.02 -23.38 -17.22
CA GLY A 442 -13.07 -24.25 -16.53
C GLY A 442 -12.45 -23.62 -15.28
N VAL A 443 -11.32 -24.18 -14.88
CA VAL A 443 -10.63 -23.77 -13.64
C VAL A 443 -10.19 -22.31 -13.69
N ALA A 444 -9.75 -21.80 -14.85
CA ALA A 444 -9.35 -20.40 -14.98
C ALA A 444 -10.51 -19.43 -14.72
N GLY A 445 -11.69 -19.68 -15.33
CA GLY A 445 -12.89 -18.89 -15.06
C GLY A 445 -13.36 -19.01 -13.61
N GLY A 446 -13.37 -20.23 -13.07
CA GLY A 446 -13.78 -20.48 -11.68
C GLY A 446 -12.94 -19.73 -10.65
N ILE A 447 -11.60 -19.71 -10.82
CA ILE A 447 -10.69 -18.96 -9.94
C ILE A 447 -10.98 -17.46 -9.96
N MET A 448 -11.29 -16.88 -11.12
CA MET A 448 -11.50 -15.43 -11.24
C MET A 448 -12.85 -14.97 -10.67
N LEU A 449 -13.88 -15.84 -10.66
CA LEU A 449 -15.22 -15.50 -10.18
C LEU A 449 -15.42 -15.76 -8.69
N GLY A 450 -14.92 -16.89 -8.18
CA GLY A 450 -15.22 -17.40 -6.84
C GLY A 450 -14.22 -17.04 -5.74
N ALA A 451 -13.42 -15.98 -5.92
CA ALA A 451 -12.34 -15.61 -5.00
C ALA A 451 -12.81 -14.80 -3.77
N ARG A 452 -14.09 -14.40 -3.71
CA ARG A 452 -14.66 -13.55 -2.65
C ARG A 452 -15.97 -14.11 -2.13
N ASP A 453 -16.28 -13.77 -0.88
CA ASP A 453 -17.54 -14.08 -0.23
C ASP A 453 -18.01 -12.87 0.61
N PRO A 454 -19.19 -12.28 0.35
CA PRO A 454 -20.06 -12.59 -0.80
C PRO A 454 -19.38 -12.25 -2.13
N VAL A 455 -19.73 -12.98 -3.19
CA VAL A 455 -19.30 -12.67 -4.55
C VAL A 455 -20.04 -11.39 -5.00
N MET A 456 -19.30 -10.43 -5.56
CA MET A 456 -19.88 -9.22 -6.14
C MET A 456 -19.60 -9.19 -7.65
N GLN A 457 -20.63 -9.47 -8.44
CA GLN A 457 -20.47 -9.60 -9.88
C GLN A 457 -21.76 -9.31 -10.66
N VAL A 458 -21.58 -9.03 -11.94
CA VAL A 458 -22.65 -8.91 -12.93
C VAL A 458 -22.22 -9.62 -14.21
N ALA A 459 -23.19 -10.07 -15.01
CA ALA A 459 -22.93 -10.59 -16.34
C ALA A 459 -23.56 -9.71 -17.43
N TRP A 460 -22.96 -9.74 -18.61
CA TRP A 460 -23.57 -9.22 -19.83
C TRP A 460 -24.44 -10.29 -20.50
N PRO A 461 -25.42 -9.91 -21.34
CA PRO A 461 -26.27 -10.86 -22.07
C PRO A 461 -25.50 -11.75 -23.06
N SER A 462 -24.25 -11.39 -23.38
CA SER A 462 -23.31 -12.17 -24.19
C SER A 462 -22.62 -13.31 -23.45
N GLY A 463 -22.96 -13.51 -22.17
CA GLY A 463 -22.37 -14.52 -21.30
C GLY A 463 -22.47 -15.97 -21.80
N GLN A 464 -21.36 -16.70 -21.67
CA GLN A 464 -21.24 -18.13 -21.93
C GLN A 464 -20.29 -18.74 -20.91
N TRP A 465 -20.72 -19.77 -20.20
CA TRP A 465 -19.96 -20.33 -19.09
C TRP A 465 -20.23 -21.81 -18.89
N GLY A 466 -19.33 -22.47 -18.16
CA GLY A 466 -19.44 -23.87 -17.80
C GLY A 466 -18.08 -24.51 -17.55
N SER A 467 -18.06 -25.82 -17.34
CA SER A 467 -16.81 -26.55 -17.13
C SER A 467 -15.96 -26.60 -18.41
N LEU A 468 -16.59 -26.77 -19.57
CA LEU A 468 -15.95 -26.87 -20.89
C LEU A 468 -16.82 -26.19 -21.96
N PRO A 469 -16.23 -25.65 -23.04
CA PRO A 469 -16.97 -25.26 -24.24
C PRO A 469 -17.73 -26.45 -24.85
N LEU A 470 -18.86 -26.18 -25.54
CA LEU A 470 -19.64 -27.24 -26.22
C LEU A 470 -18.84 -27.89 -27.36
N GLU A 471 -18.06 -27.09 -28.09
CA GLU A 471 -17.16 -27.60 -29.13
C GLU A 471 -16.12 -28.54 -28.48
N GLY A 472 -16.22 -29.83 -28.80
CA GLY A 472 -15.43 -30.91 -28.20
C GLY A 472 -16.01 -31.46 -26.88
N GLY A 473 -16.74 -30.65 -26.10
CA GLY A 473 -17.38 -31.09 -24.86
C GLY A 473 -18.44 -32.17 -25.06
N ILE A 474 -19.29 -32.03 -26.09
CA ILE A 474 -20.34 -33.01 -26.42
C ILE A 474 -19.72 -34.37 -26.79
N GLU A 475 -18.65 -34.38 -27.59
CA GLU A 475 -18.00 -35.61 -28.02
C GLU A 475 -17.37 -36.38 -26.85
N VAL A 476 -16.87 -35.65 -25.85
CA VAL A 476 -16.27 -36.24 -24.64
C VAL A 476 -17.37 -36.77 -23.72
N ALA A 477 -18.41 -35.96 -23.45
CA ALA A 477 -19.49 -36.32 -22.53
C ALA A 477 -20.37 -37.46 -23.06
N HIS A 478 -20.71 -37.43 -24.35
CA HIS A 478 -21.60 -38.40 -25.00
C HIS A 478 -20.85 -39.42 -25.85
N ARG A 479 -19.57 -39.70 -25.53
CA ARG A 479 -18.70 -40.59 -26.33
C ARG A 479 -19.32 -41.97 -26.59
N HIS A 480 -20.00 -42.53 -25.60
CA HIS A 480 -20.65 -43.83 -25.70
C HIS A 480 -21.87 -43.78 -26.63
N GLU A 481 -22.78 -42.83 -26.40
CA GLU A 481 -24.00 -42.64 -27.20
C GLU A 481 -23.67 -42.31 -28.67
N LEU A 482 -22.68 -41.45 -28.91
CA LEU A 482 -22.23 -41.10 -30.26
C LEU A 482 -21.61 -42.30 -30.99
N ARG A 483 -20.90 -43.19 -30.28
CA ARG A 483 -20.36 -44.44 -30.87
C ARG A 483 -21.46 -45.43 -31.23
N GLU A 484 -22.48 -45.57 -30.38
CA GLU A 484 -23.63 -46.43 -30.70
C GLU A 484 -24.45 -45.85 -31.85
N ALA A 485 -24.65 -44.53 -31.89
CA ALA A 485 -25.28 -43.84 -33.01
C ALA A 485 -24.45 -43.95 -34.30
N GLU A 486 -23.11 -43.97 -34.22
CA GLU A 486 -22.21 -44.20 -35.35
C GLU A 486 -22.39 -45.59 -35.96
N LYS A 487 -22.51 -46.63 -35.12
CA LYS A 487 -22.85 -47.99 -35.60
C LYS A 487 -24.19 -48.03 -36.31
N ALA A 488 -25.13 -47.18 -35.92
CA ALA A 488 -26.46 -47.05 -36.51
C ALA A 488 -26.55 -46.00 -37.65
N GLY A 489 -25.43 -45.36 -38.05
CA GLY A 489 -25.41 -44.33 -39.09
C GLY A 489 -26.03 -42.97 -38.72
N ARG A 490 -26.41 -42.75 -37.45
CA ARG A 490 -27.12 -41.54 -36.95
C ARG A 490 -26.26 -40.63 -36.08
N LYS A 491 -24.94 -40.77 -36.12
CA LYS A 491 -24.01 -39.96 -35.30
C LYS A 491 -24.20 -38.45 -35.51
N ALA A 492 -24.31 -38.03 -36.77
CA ALA A 492 -24.44 -36.61 -37.12
C ALA A 492 -25.77 -36.01 -36.63
N GLU A 493 -26.87 -36.77 -36.75
CA GLU A 493 -28.19 -36.38 -36.27
C GLU A 493 -28.19 -36.21 -34.74
N LEU A 494 -27.73 -37.23 -34.01
CA LEU A 494 -27.64 -37.16 -32.54
C LEU A 494 -26.73 -36.02 -32.06
N TYR A 495 -25.62 -35.79 -32.76
CA TYR A 495 -24.73 -34.68 -32.42
C TYR A 495 -25.43 -33.32 -32.60
N GLN A 496 -26.20 -33.13 -33.67
CA GLN A 496 -26.98 -31.91 -33.88
C GLN A 496 -28.07 -31.74 -32.83
N GLU A 497 -28.80 -32.81 -32.49
CA GLU A 497 -29.82 -32.78 -31.42
C GLU A 497 -29.22 -32.33 -30.08
N LEU A 498 -28.08 -32.89 -29.69
CA LEU A 498 -27.38 -32.53 -28.46
C LEU A 498 -26.85 -31.08 -28.52
N ASP A 499 -26.27 -30.65 -29.64
CA ASP A 499 -25.77 -29.27 -29.80
C ASP A 499 -26.90 -28.25 -29.69
N GLU A 500 -28.04 -28.49 -30.35
CA GLU A 500 -29.22 -27.63 -30.25
C GLU A 500 -29.79 -27.59 -28.83
N GLU A 501 -29.88 -28.74 -28.16
CA GLU A 501 -30.32 -28.83 -26.78
C GLU A 501 -29.41 -27.99 -25.88
N TYR A 502 -28.11 -28.28 -25.85
CA TYR A 502 -27.17 -27.59 -24.97
C TYR A 502 -27.07 -26.09 -25.26
N ARG A 503 -27.10 -25.66 -26.54
CA ARG A 503 -27.13 -24.23 -26.88
C ARG A 503 -28.35 -23.53 -26.31
N ARG A 504 -29.52 -24.18 -26.33
CA ARG A 504 -30.74 -23.66 -25.69
C ARG A 504 -30.64 -23.67 -24.16
N LEU A 505 -29.93 -24.65 -23.57
CA LEU A 505 -29.66 -24.69 -22.13
C LEU A 505 -28.70 -23.58 -21.68
N MET A 506 -27.72 -23.22 -22.51
CA MET A 506 -26.70 -22.20 -22.24
C MET A 506 -27.18 -20.75 -22.37
N ASN A 507 -28.48 -20.50 -22.53
CA ASN A 507 -29.01 -19.15 -22.48
C ASN A 507 -28.71 -18.54 -21.08
N PRO A 508 -27.98 -17.42 -20.98
CA PRO A 508 -27.54 -16.86 -19.71
C PRO A 508 -28.70 -16.51 -18.76
N VAL A 509 -29.88 -16.16 -19.31
CA VAL A 509 -31.10 -15.89 -18.52
C VAL A 509 -31.51 -17.10 -17.68
N ARG A 510 -31.25 -18.32 -18.16
CA ARG A 510 -31.56 -19.54 -17.40
C ARG A 510 -30.68 -19.68 -16.16
N THR A 511 -29.46 -19.15 -16.21
CA THR A 511 -28.56 -19.12 -15.03
C THR A 511 -29.06 -18.10 -14.02
N ALA A 512 -29.50 -16.92 -14.47
CA ALA A 512 -30.11 -15.90 -13.60
C ALA A 512 -31.40 -16.42 -12.93
N ASN A 513 -32.26 -17.13 -13.66
CA ASN A 513 -33.47 -17.76 -13.08
C ASN A 513 -33.16 -18.77 -11.97
N ALA A 514 -32.02 -19.45 -12.06
CA ALA A 514 -31.52 -20.38 -11.06
C ALA A 514 -30.69 -19.69 -9.97
N PHE A 515 -30.57 -18.35 -10.02
CA PHE A 515 -29.71 -17.55 -9.15
C PHE A 515 -28.23 -17.98 -9.18
N GLY A 516 -27.75 -18.46 -10.33
CA GLY A 516 -26.33 -18.78 -10.55
C GLY A 516 -25.49 -17.57 -10.97
N ILE A 517 -26.11 -16.40 -11.08
CA ILE A 517 -25.50 -15.09 -11.28
C ILE A 517 -26.38 -14.06 -10.58
N GLU A 518 -25.77 -13.09 -9.91
CA GLU A 518 -26.43 -12.11 -9.06
C GLU A 518 -27.27 -11.13 -9.89
N GLU A 519 -26.79 -10.76 -11.08
CA GLU A 519 -27.53 -9.88 -12.01
C GLU A 519 -27.00 -9.99 -13.45
N ILE A 520 -27.90 -9.84 -14.42
CA ILE A 520 -27.57 -9.62 -15.83
C ILE A 520 -27.93 -8.18 -16.20
N ILE A 521 -26.92 -7.35 -16.51
CA ILE A 521 -27.11 -5.92 -16.81
C ILE A 521 -27.06 -5.63 -18.30
N ASP A 522 -27.65 -4.50 -18.72
CA ASP A 522 -27.36 -3.93 -20.03
C ASP A 522 -25.89 -3.45 -20.06
N PRO A 523 -25.06 -3.86 -21.04
CA PRO A 523 -23.65 -3.48 -21.11
C PRO A 523 -23.40 -1.97 -20.97
N LYS A 524 -24.32 -1.11 -21.44
CA LYS A 524 -24.16 0.35 -21.35
C LYS A 524 -24.12 0.89 -19.92
N ASP A 525 -24.71 0.15 -18.96
CA ASP A 525 -24.86 0.57 -17.57
C ASP A 525 -23.67 0.12 -16.69
N THR A 526 -22.67 -0.53 -17.29
CA THR A 526 -21.55 -1.15 -16.55
C THR A 526 -20.81 -0.15 -15.66
N ARG A 527 -20.57 1.09 -16.13
CA ARG A 527 -19.91 2.15 -15.33
C ARG A 527 -20.69 2.49 -14.08
N LYS A 528 -21.98 2.80 -14.23
CA LYS A 528 -22.87 3.14 -13.12
C LYS A 528 -22.86 2.06 -12.03
N ARG A 529 -22.87 0.79 -12.44
CA ARG A 529 -22.78 -0.36 -11.51
C ARG A 529 -21.41 -0.46 -10.84
N ALA A 530 -20.33 -0.31 -11.62
CA ALA A 530 -18.97 -0.39 -11.11
C ALA A 530 -18.67 0.71 -10.08
N VAL A 531 -19.07 1.96 -10.34
CA VAL A 531 -18.89 3.08 -9.41
C VAL A 531 -19.63 2.82 -8.10
N SER A 532 -20.92 2.47 -8.18
CA SER A 532 -21.75 2.22 -6.99
C SER A 532 -21.18 1.10 -6.10
N LEU A 533 -20.76 -0.02 -6.70
CA LEU A 533 -20.31 -1.18 -5.95
C LEU A 533 -18.89 -1.03 -5.40
N ILE A 534 -18.00 -0.37 -6.15
CA ILE A 534 -16.64 -0.09 -5.66
C ILE A 534 -16.68 0.97 -4.56
N LEU A 535 -17.55 1.97 -4.65
CA LEU A 535 -17.76 2.94 -3.57
C LEU A 535 -18.22 2.24 -2.29
N PHE A 536 -19.21 1.34 -2.40
CA PHE A 536 -19.68 0.53 -1.27
C PHE A 536 -18.57 -0.31 -0.64
N GLN A 537 -17.78 -1.00 -1.47
CA GLN A 537 -16.67 -1.85 -1.02
C GLN A 537 -15.55 -1.05 -0.34
N VAL A 538 -15.24 0.15 -0.84
CA VAL A 538 -14.25 1.05 -0.23
C VAL A 538 -14.76 1.56 1.11
N ILE A 539 -16.04 1.93 1.21
CA ILE A 539 -16.66 2.35 2.48
C ILE A 539 -16.61 1.22 3.52
N LEU A 540 -16.89 -0.03 3.14
CA LEU A 540 -16.79 -1.18 4.05
C LEU A 540 -15.35 -1.45 4.54
N LYS A 541 -14.34 -1.08 3.75
CA LYS A 541 -12.93 -1.34 4.07
C LYS A 541 -12.26 -0.16 4.80
N GLU A 542 -12.55 1.08 4.40
CA GLU A 542 -12.07 2.30 5.05
C GLU A 542 -12.86 2.58 6.35
N GLY A 543 -14.13 2.19 6.37
CA GLY A 543 -15.02 2.32 7.51
C GLY A 543 -15.29 0.98 8.16
N GLY A 544 -14.54 0.66 9.22
CA GLY A 544 -15.10 -0.07 10.38
C GLY A 544 -16.23 0.73 11.07
N GLY A 545 -17.10 1.36 10.28
CA GLY A 545 -18.00 2.47 10.60
C GLY A 545 -18.75 2.83 9.33
N CYS A 546 -19.97 2.32 9.23
CA CYS A 546 -20.84 2.43 8.09
C CYS A 546 -21.57 3.79 8.18
N TYR A 547 -21.33 4.72 7.26
CA TYR A 547 -22.06 6.00 7.15
C TYR A 547 -22.96 5.98 5.91
N PRO A 548 -24.24 6.39 5.99
CA PRO A 548 -25.02 6.73 4.82
C PRO A 548 -24.61 8.11 4.29
N THR A 549 -24.42 8.22 2.98
CA THR A 549 -24.35 9.52 2.28
C THR A 549 -25.77 9.93 1.86
N GLU A 550 -26.07 11.22 1.95
CA GLU A 550 -27.43 11.82 1.85
C GLU A 550 -28.16 11.67 0.50
N ASN A 551 -27.69 10.88 -0.47
CA ASN A 551 -28.35 10.81 -1.79
C ASN A 551 -28.41 9.43 -2.47
N ALA A 552 -28.23 8.33 -1.74
CA ALA A 552 -28.46 7.00 -2.28
C ALA A 552 -29.58 6.29 -1.50
N ASN A 553 -30.78 6.25 -2.09
CA ASN A 553 -31.86 5.36 -1.67
C ASN A 553 -31.44 3.89 -1.91
N VAL A 554 -30.64 3.31 -1.01
CA VAL A 554 -30.39 1.86 -0.95
C VAL A 554 -30.48 1.43 0.50
N TYR A 555 -31.64 0.88 0.86
CA TYR A 555 -31.89 0.21 2.13
C TYR A 555 -31.23 -1.17 2.16
N ILE A 556 -30.65 -1.59 3.31
CA ILE A 556 -30.84 -2.89 4.01
C ILE A 556 -29.61 -3.28 4.89
N LEU A 557 -29.90 -3.46 6.19
CA LEU A 557 -29.18 -4.07 7.35
C LEU A 557 -27.71 -3.66 7.65
N MET A 558 -27.52 -2.90 8.73
CA MET A 558 -26.22 -2.49 9.29
C MET A 558 -25.85 -3.30 10.54
N MET A 559 -24.71 -4.01 10.52
CA MET A 559 -24.02 -4.49 11.73
C MET A 559 -22.67 -3.77 11.82
N VAL A 560 -22.36 -3.12 12.96
CA VAL A 560 -21.05 -2.50 13.19
C VAL A 560 -20.21 -3.38 14.11
N TYR A 561 -19.11 -3.91 13.60
CA TYR A 561 -18.12 -4.67 14.38
C TYR A 561 -17.10 -3.70 15.00
N THR A 562 -16.99 -3.71 16.33
CA THR A 562 -16.07 -2.82 17.07
C THR A 562 -14.88 -3.61 17.65
N PRO A 563 -13.72 -2.96 17.92
CA PRO A 563 -12.64 -3.58 18.68
C PRO A 563 -13.05 -3.78 20.15
N GLY A 564 -13.77 -4.86 20.42
CA GLY A 564 -14.24 -5.29 21.73
C GLY A 564 -15.33 -6.37 21.62
N LEU A 565 -15.92 -6.77 22.75
CA LEU A 565 -16.97 -7.79 22.77
C LEU A 565 -18.37 -7.22 22.39
N ALA A 566 -18.51 -5.89 22.33
CA ALA A 566 -19.76 -5.22 21.98
C ALA A 566 -19.98 -5.11 20.45
N ILE A 567 -21.19 -5.45 19.99
CA ILE A 567 -21.62 -5.31 18.58
C ILE A 567 -22.75 -4.29 18.53
N ILE A 568 -22.51 -3.11 17.96
CA ILE A 568 -23.58 -2.12 17.82
C ILE A 568 -24.46 -2.53 16.64
N ASP A 569 -25.61 -3.12 16.98
CA ASP A 569 -26.70 -3.42 16.06
C ASP A 569 -27.66 -2.22 16.07
N SER A 570 -27.92 -1.62 14.91
CA SER A 570 -28.90 -0.54 14.76
C SER A 570 -29.90 -0.89 13.67
N PRO A 571 -31.19 -0.57 13.85
CA PRO A 571 -32.09 -1.10 14.87
C PRO A 571 -32.39 -2.60 14.63
N GLN A 572 -32.87 -3.32 15.66
CA GLN A 572 -33.37 -4.70 15.50
C GLN A 572 -34.38 -4.79 14.34
N PRO A 573 -34.51 -5.97 13.69
CA PRO A 573 -35.67 -6.26 12.86
C PRO A 573 -36.95 -5.86 13.60
N TYR A 574 -37.77 -5.01 12.98
CA TYR A 574 -39.02 -4.43 13.50
C TYR A 574 -38.93 -3.19 14.42
N THR A 575 -37.76 -2.57 14.61
CA THR A 575 -37.73 -1.25 15.28
C THR A 575 -37.92 -0.14 14.25
N PRO A 576 -38.97 0.69 14.34
CA PRO A 576 -39.14 1.82 13.44
C PRO A 576 -38.06 2.86 13.72
N LEU A 577 -37.20 3.11 12.71
CA LEU A 577 -36.33 4.27 12.52
C LEU A 577 -36.29 5.30 13.68
N GLY A 578 -35.41 5.08 14.66
CA GLY A 578 -35.06 6.04 15.73
C GLY A 578 -36.14 6.21 16.81
N GLY A 579 -36.04 5.43 17.89
CA GLY A 579 -37.00 5.44 19.00
C GLY A 579 -36.61 6.35 20.18
N ASP A 580 -37.35 6.18 21.29
CA ASP A 580 -37.18 6.95 22.53
C ASP A 580 -35.89 6.65 23.30
N SER A 581 -35.08 5.70 22.83
CA SER A 581 -33.85 5.23 23.44
C SER A 581 -32.75 4.88 22.44
N LEU A 582 -31.50 4.96 22.91
CA LEU A 582 -30.32 4.36 22.28
C LEU A 582 -30.25 2.88 22.69
N GLN A 583 -30.32 1.99 21.71
CA GLN A 583 -30.17 0.55 21.92
C GLN A 583 -28.78 0.10 21.47
N VAL A 584 -28.07 -0.62 22.33
CA VAL A 584 -26.79 -1.25 22.02
C VAL A 584 -26.87 -2.73 22.37
N ALA A 585 -26.64 -3.61 21.40
CA ALA A 585 -26.46 -5.04 21.66
C ALA A 585 -25.00 -5.34 22.01
N ILE A 586 -24.76 -6.38 22.80
CA ILE A 586 -23.42 -6.76 23.24
C ILE A 586 -23.32 -8.28 23.16
N ASP A 587 -22.48 -8.81 22.28
CA ASP A 587 -22.27 -10.25 22.14
C ASP A 587 -21.35 -10.76 23.25
N ILE A 588 -21.92 -11.44 24.25
CA ILE A 588 -21.16 -12.00 25.37
C ILE A 588 -20.52 -13.36 25.07
N SER A 589 -20.79 -13.96 23.90
CA SER A 589 -20.18 -15.21 23.48
C SER A 589 -18.75 -15.03 22.93
N GLY A 590 -18.41 -13.81 22.49
CA GLY A 590 -17.08 -13.45 21.98
C GLY A 590 -16.70 -14.12 20.66
N ASN A 591 -17.66 -14.68 19.91
CA ASN A 591 -17.38 -15.37 18.64
C ASN A 591 -18.07 -14.71 17.43
N GLY A 592 -18.81 -13.61 17.63
CA GLY A 592 -19.51 -12.88 16.57
C GLY A 592 -20.67 -13.68 15.95
N ARG A 593 -21.12 -14.76 16.60
CA ARG A 593 -22.20 -15.64 16.17
C ARG A 593 -23.21 -15.77 17.30
N LEU A 594 -24.43 -15.29 17.07
CA LEU A 594 -25.53 -15.22 18.06
C LEU A 594 -26.04 -16.57 18.62
N THR A 595 -25.36 -17.70 18.37
CA THR A 595 -25.93 -19.06 18.51
C THR A 595 -25.09 -20.08 19.28
N SER A 596 -24.31 -19.67 20.29
CA SER A 596 -23.66 -20.63 21.20
C SER A 596 -23.79 -20.25 22.66
N SER A 597 -24.16 -21.22 23.51
CA SER A 597 -24.28 -21.07 24.96
C SER A 597 -23.07 -20.37 25.60
N PRO A 598 -23.27 -19.49 26.60
CA PRO A 598 -22.19 -18.72 27.23
C PRO A 598 -21.15 -19.63 27.87
N SER A 599 -19.87 -19.26 27.76
CA SER A 599 -18.72 -19.90 28.42
C SER A 599 -18.35 -19.11 29.68
N ASP A 600 -18.13 -19.79 30.81
CA ASP A 600 -17.69 -19.16 32.08
C ASP A 600 -16.35 -18.40 31.98
N SER A 601 -15.60 -18.58 30.88
CA SER A 601 -14.32 -17.90 30.60
C SER A 601 -14.46 -16.50 30.00
N THR A 602 -15.67 -16.04 29.67
CA THR A 602 -15.95 -14.72 29.07
C THR A 602 -17.02 -13.98 29.89
N LYS A 603 -16.74 -12.74 30.31
CA LYS A 603 -17.68 -11.90 31.08
C LYS A 603 -17.36 -10.41 30.96
N PHE A 604 -18.34 -9.54 31.14
CA PHE A 604 -18.11 -8.10 31.33
C PHE A 604 -17.90 -7.75 32.80
N HIS A 605 -17.03 -6.76 33.05
CA HIS A 605 -16.85 -6.19 34.38
C HIS A 605 -17.53 -4.82 34.48
N ASP A 606 -17.35 -3.97 33.47
CA ASP A 606 -17.94 -2.63 33.43
C ASP A 606 -18.14 -2.11 32.00
N ILE A 607 -19.15 -1.27 31.83
CA ILE A 607 -19.39 -0.49 30.63
C ILE A 607 -19.84 0.92 31.02
N THR A 608 -19.17 1.91 30.45
CA THR A 608 -19.48 3.34 30.61
C THR A 608 -19.66 3.96 29.23
N VAL A 609 -20.72 4.73 29.05
CA VAL A 609 -21.06 5.40 27.80
C VAL A 609 -21.08 6.91 28.04
N PHE A 610 -20.28 7.61 27.26
CA PHE A 610 -20.22 9.08 27.22
C PHE A 610 -20.88 9.56 25.94
N LEU A 611 -21.66 10.63 26.00
CA LEU A 611 -22.27 11.30 24.86
C LEU A 611 -21.81 12.75 24.88
N THR A 612 -20.86 13.09 24.01
CA THR A 612 -20.14 14.37 24.03
C THR A 612 -20.39 15.17 22.76
N SER A 613 -20.62 16.47 22.88
CA SER A 613 -20.69 17.39 21.75
C SER A 613 -19.91 18.66 22.06
N ASN A 614 -18.83 18.88 21.32
CA ASN A 614 -18.04 20.11 21.42
C ASN A 614 -18.78 21.32 20.83
N GLU A 615 -19.63 21.09 19.82
CA GLU A 615 -20.41 22.15 19.16
C GLU A 615 -21.54 22.64 20.06
N LEU A 616 -22.23 21.72 20.73
CA LEU A 616 -23.34 22.03 21.64
C LEU A 616 -22.88 22.28 23.08
N SER A 617 -21.59 22.04 23.38
CA SER A 617 -21.01 22.11 24.73
C SER A 617 -21.71 21.22 25.77
N ASN A 618 -22.17 20.04 25.33
CA ASN A 618 -22.88 19.07 26.18
C ASN A 618 -22.05 17.80 26.38
N ASN A 619 -22.04 17.24 27.60
CA ASN A 619 -21.36 15.98 27.92
C ASN A 619 -22.20 15.17 28.91
N PHE A 620 -22.90 14.16 28.41
CA PHE A 620 -23.73 13.27 29.22
C PHE A 620 -22.99 11.96 29.48
N THR A 621 -23.01 11.48 30.72
CA THR A 621 -22.39 10.19 31.08
C THR A 621 -23.43 9.26 31.69
N ILE A 622 -23.42 8.00 31.24
CA ILE A 622 -24.10 6.90 31.91
C ILE A 622 -23.15 5.73 32.15
N SER A 623 -23.32 5.05 33.27
CA SER A 623 -22.59 3.82 33.63
C SER A 623 -23.52 2.84 34.31
N ASN A 624 -23.07 1.59 34.42
CA ASN A 624 -23.83 0.54 35.13
C ASN A 624 -24.14 0.87 36.60
N GLY A 625 -23.43 1.83 37.21
CA GLY A 625 -23.68 2.32 38.57
C GLY A 625 -24.54 3.59 38.66
N THR A 626 -25.16 4.04 37.57
CA THR A 626 -25.96 5.27 37.56
C THR A 626 -27.34 5.02 38.19
N GLU A 627 -27.49 5.29 39.49
CA GLU A 627 -28.78 5.31 40.18
C GLU A 627 -29.33 6.74 40.26
N PRO A 628 -30.30 7.14 39.42
CA PRO A 628 -30.95 8.43 39.58
C PRO A 628 -31.74 8.46 40.89
N ASN A 629 -31.49 9.43 41.76
CA ASN A 629 -32.22 9.64 43.03
C ASN A 629 -33.70 10.06 42.85
N SER A 630 -34.31 9.83 41.69
CA SER A 630 -35.68 10.22 41.36
C SER A 630 -36.41 9.06 40.66
N LYS A 631 -37.74 9.16 40.54
CA LYS A 631 -38.57 8.15 39.85
C LYS A 631 -38.24 7.98 38.36
N ALA A 632 -37.35 8.80 37.78
CA ALA A 632 -36.92 8.71 36.39
C ALA A 632 -35.96 7.53 36.18
N TYR A 633 -36.21 6.72 35.15
CA TYR A 633 -35.49 5.46 34.88
C TYR A 633 -34.45 5.69 33.77
N VAL A 634 -33.15 5.62 34.11
CA VAL A 634 -32.05 5.63 33.13
C VAL A 634 -31.93 4.29 32.37
N GLY A 635 -32.58 3.23 32.89
CA GLY A 635 -32.36 1.85 32.44
C GLY A 635 -31.11 1.25 33.09
N PRO A 636 -31.11 -0.05 33.46
CA PRO A 636 -29.88 -0.74 33.79
C PRO A 636 -29.05 -0.78 32.51
N VAL A 637 -27.87 -0.16 32.55
CA VAL A 637 -26.93 -0.20 31.43
C VAL A 637 -26.54 -1.67 31.13
N LEU A 638 -26.63 -2.56 32.14
CA LEU A 638 -26.55 -4.01 31.99
C LEU A 638 -27.50 -4.75 32.96
N GLU A 639 -28.58 -5.35 32.45
CA GLU A 639 -29.29 -6.43 33.17
C GLU A 639 -28.61 -7.77 32.85
N ILE A 640 -27.64 -8.18 33.67
CA ILE A 640 -26.86 -9.39 33.40
C ILE A 640 -27.76 -10.63 33.53
N ASN A 641 -28.26 -11.13 32.40
CA ASN A 641 -28.85 -12.46 32.33
C ASN A 641 -27.76 -13.50 32.04
N PRO A 642 -27.36 -14.36 33.01
CA PRO A 642 -26.29 -15.33 32.83
C PRO A 642 -26.59 -16.41 31.78
N SER A 643 -27.85 -16.51 31.31
CA SER A 643 -28.28 -17.48 30.30
C SER A 643 -28.32 -16.90 28.88
N ALA A 644 -28.12 -15.58 28.72
CA ALA A 644 -28.20 -14.92 27.41
C ALA A 644 -26.84 -14.95 26.70
N THR A 645 -26.85 -14.97 25.36
CA THR A 645 -25.65 -14.83 24.51
C THR A 645 -25.41 -13.39 24.08
N VAL A 646 -26.42 -12.54 24.25
CA VAL A 646 -26.40 -11.10 23.97
C VAL A 646 -26.95 -10.35 25.17
N GLN A 647 -26.27 -9.28 25.57
CA GLN A 647 -26.79 -8.29 26.52
C GLN A 647 -27.24 -7.03 25.78
N HIS A 648 -28.28 -6.38 26.25
CA HIS A 648 -28.80 -5.15 25.66
C HIS A 648 -28.62 -3.98 26.63
N VAL A 649 -27.98 -2.91 26.16
CA VAL A 649 -28.01 -1.59 26.79
C VAL A 649 -29.17 -0.83 26.16
N ASN A 650 -30.09 -0.32 26.98
CA ASN A 650 -31.19 0.50 26.50
C ASN A 650 -31.20 1.83 27.25
N TRP A 651 -30.60 2.86 26.66
CA TRP A 651 -30.49 4.18 27.28
C TRP A 651 -31.61 5.10 26.77
N ASN A 652 -32.56 5.44 27.63
CA ASN A 652 -33.58 6.43 27.31
C ASN A 652 -32.97 7.81 27.11
N TRP A 653 -33.27 8.46 25.98
CA TRP A 653 -32.78 9.81 25.72
C TRP A 653 -33.29 10.79 26.79
N PRO A 654 -32.43 11.67 27.34
CA PRO A 654 -32.80 12.56 28.43
C PRO A 654 -33.70 13.72 27.97
N GLU A 655 -34.33 14.43 28.91
CA GLU A 655 -35.42 15.37 28.63
C GLU A 655 -35.06 16.49 27.63
N CYS A 656 -33.83 17.01 27.69
CA CYS A 656 -33.37 18.09 26.79
C CYS A 656 -33.22 17.65 25.33
N LEU A 657 -33.27 16.34 25.04
CA LEU A 657 -33.27 15.82 23.67
C LEU A 657 -34.69 15.57 23.14
N VAL A 658 -35.77 15.82 23.90
CA VAL A 658 -37.16 15.68 23.42
C VAL A 658 -37.45 16.64 22.26
N GLY A 659 -38.08 16.14 21.19
CA GLY A 659 -38.42 16.91 19.99
C GLY A 659 -38.18 16.17 18.68
N ASP A 660 -38.33 16.88 17.57
CA ASP A 660 -38.18 16.36 16.19
C ASP A 660 -37.09 17.13 15.45
N GLY A 661 -36.31 16.46 14.58
CA GLY A 661 -35.27 17.10 13.76
C GLY A 661 -33.99 17.48 14.53
N ASP A 662 -33.13 18.30 13.94
CA ASP A 662 -31.86 18.76 14.56
C ASP A 662 -32.09 19.82 15.66
N GLY A 663 -33.23 20.51 15.64
CA GLY A 663 -33.57 21.57 16.59
C GLY A 663 -32.74 22.84 16.37
N GLY A 664 -33.38 24.01 16.49
CA GLY A 664 -32.75 25.30 16.19
C GLY A 664 -31.67 25.75 17.20
N SER A 665 -31.18 26.98 17.06
CA SER A 665 -30.18 27.57 17.97
C SER A 665 -30.60 27.47 19.44
N GLY A 666 -29.77 26.82 20.27
CA GLY A 666 -30.05 26.54 21.68
C GLY A 666 -30.68 25.17 21.97
N SER A 667 -30.91 24.36 20.94
CA SER A 667 -31.29 22.95 21.06
C SER A 667 -30.10 22.11 21.58
N ALA A 668 -30.38 21.14 22.46
CA ALA A 668 -29.40 20.13 22.82
C ALA A 668 -29.30 19.01 21.75
N ARG A 669 -30.09 19.06 20.68
CA ARG A 669 -30.08 18.06 19.59
C ARG A 669 -29.08 18.47 18.50
N GLY A 670 -28.53 17.48 17.80
CA GLY A 670 -27.48 17.69 16.78
C GLY A 670 -26.36 16.65 16.86
N SER A 671 -25.16 17.04 16.44
CA SER A 671 -23.99 16.17 16.33
C SER A 671 -23.40 15.84 17.71
N TYR A 672 -23.23 14.55 17.98
CA TYR A 672 -22.60 14.01 19.17
C TYR A 672 -21.57 12.93 18.82
N ASN A 673 -20.65 12.68 19.73
CA ASN A 673 -19.79 11.51 19.74
C ASN A 673 -20.11 10.65 20.96
N ILE A 674 -20.53 9.41 20.70
CA ILE A 674 -20.74 8.40 21.74
C ILE A 674 -19.41 7.68 21.97
N SER A 675 -18.80 7.85 23.14
CA SER A 675 -17.61 7.09 23.52
C SER A 675 -18.01 5.97 24.47
N ILE A 676 -17.67 4.72 24.13
CA ILE A 676 -18.00 3.54 24.94
C ILE A 676 -16.70 2.96 25.49
N HIS A 677 -16.59 2.98 26.81
CA HIS A 677 -15.48 2.44 27.57
C HIS A 677 -15.94 1.11 28.17
N GLN A 678 -15.22 0.03 27.88
CA GLN A 678 -15.59 -1.29 28.35
C GLN A 678 -14.41 -2.02 28.96
N SER A 679 -14.68 -2.71 30.07
CA SER A 679 -13.75 -3.66 30.69
C SER A 679 -14.40 -5.05 30.74
N PHE A 680 -13.70 -6.05 30.23
CA PHE A 680 -14.24 -7.41 30.10
C PHE A 680 -13.14 -8.45 30.13
N LYS A 681 -13.51 -9.69 30.47
CA LYS A 681 -12.69 -10.88 30.37
C LYS A 681 -13.10 -11.66 29.14
N TRP A 682 -12.15 -12.04 28.30
CA TRP A 682 -12.36 -12.95 27.17
C TRP A 682 -11.34 -14.08 27.24
N ASN A 683 -11.85 -15.31 27.29
CA ASN A 683 -11.05 -16.54 27.32
C ASN A 683 -9.98 -16.51 28.44
N GLY A 684 -10.38 -16.04 29.62
CA GLY A 684 -9.52 -15.93 30.80
C GLY A 684 -8.64 -14.67 30.87
N THR A 685 -8.56 -13.86 29.82
CA THR A 685 -7.72 -12.64 29.75
C THR A 685 -8.57 -11.38 29.91
N ASP A 686 -8.12 -10.43 30.73
CA ASP A 686 -8.80 -9.15 30.96
C ASP A 686 -8.39 -8.10 29.92
N TYR A 687 -9.37 -7.38 29.38
CA TYR A 687 -9.24 -6.37 28.35
C TYR A 687 -9.94 -5.07 28.77
N TYR A 688 -9.41 -3.95 28.30
CA TYR A 688 -10.02 -2.63 28.38
C TYR A 688 -9.99 -2.01 26.98
N THR A 689 -11.14 -1.59 26.46
CA THR A 689 -11.20 -0.90 25.17
C THR A 689 -12.08 0.34 25.24
N ILE A 690 -11.73 1.31 24.38
CA ILE A 690 -12.48 2.53 24.15
C ILE A 690 -12.75 2.59 22.66
N PHE A 691 -13.97 2.90 22.27
CA PHE A 691 -14.29 3.22 20.89
C PHE A 691 -15.32 4.34 20.82
N ASP A 692 -15.28 5.07 19.72
CA ASP A 692 -16.08 6.26 19.49
C ASP A 692 -17.05 6.02 18.32
N LEU A 693 -18.30 6.44 18.50
CA LEU A 693 -19.38 6.37 17.52
C LEU A 693 -19.99 7.77 17.37
N PRO A 694 -19.66 8.52 16.30
CA PRO A 694 -20.33 9.77 16.02
C PRO A 694 -21.77 9.52 15.56
N VAL A 695 -22.70 10.29 16.12
CA VAL A 695 -24.14 10.23 15.84
C VAL A 695 -24.70 11.62 15.66
N ASN A 696 -25.84 11.72 14.97
CA ASN A 696 -26.60 12.96 14.88
C ASN A 696 -28.04 12.71 15.35
N VAL A 697 -28.45 13.36 16.43
CA VAL A 697 -29.77 13.15 17.06
C VAL A 697 -30.81 13.96 16.30
N THR A 698 -31.47 13.31 15.33
CA THR A 698 -32.46 13.93 14.44
C THR A 698 -33.84 13.27 14.50
N ASN A 699 -33.95 12.12 15.17
CA ASN A 699 -35.18 11.32 15.28
C ASN A 699 -36.21 11.95 16.24
N SER A 700 -37.49 11.66 16.03
CA SER A 700 -38.54 12.08 16.96
C SER A 700 -38.35 11.44 18.34
N ILE A 701 -38.31 12.25 19.39
CA ILE A 701 -38.20 11.80 20.79
C ILE A 701 -39.41 12.33 21.54
N SER A 702 -40.27 11.43 22.02
CA SER A 702 -41.55 11.78 22.65
C SER A 702 -41.37 12.33 24.06
N LYS A 703 -42.17 13.29 24.50
CA LYS A 703 -42.17 13.71 25.91
C LYS A 703 -42.69 12.58 26.81
N SER A 704 -42.00 12.28 27.90
CA SER A 704 -42.40 11.29 28.91
C SER A 704 -41.89 11.68 30.29
N ASP A 705 -42.68 11.38 31.34
CA ASP A 705 -42.33 11.62 32.75
C ASP A 705 -41.24 10.67 33.26
N ASP A 706 -40.91 9.62 32.51
CA ASP A 706 -39.87 8.64 32.84
C ASP A 706 -38.46 9.06 32.40
N ARG A 707 -38.34 10.18 31.68
CA ARG A 707 -37.05 10.70 31.19
C ARG A 707 -36.29 11.43 32.29
N VAL A 708 -34.96 11.30 32.23
CA VAL A 708 -34.05 11.86 33.23
C VAL A 708 -33.73 13.30 32.87
N ASP A 709 -33.71 14.17 33.88
CA ASP A 709 -33.26 15.56 33.74
C ASP A 709 -31.79 15.56 33.28
N CYS A 710 -31.50 16.27 32.19
CA CYS A 710 -30.16 16.36 31.62
C CYS A 710 -29.12 16.82 32.63
N LYS A 711 -29.48 17.68 33.59
CA LYS A 711 -28.55 18.15 34.63
C LYS A 711 -28.03 17.05 35.55
N LEU A 712 -28.72 15.92 35.63
CA LEU A 712 -28.28 14.76 36.41
C LEU A 712 -27.26 13.90 35.65
N LEU A 713 -27.19 14.03 34.33
CA LEU A 713 -26.27 13.28 33.46
C LEU A 713 -25.10 14.15 32.96
N GLU A 714 -25.29 15.47 32.97
CA GLU A 714 -24.36 16.46 32.45
C GLU A 714 -23.12 16.59 33.34
N ASN A 715 -21.95 16.54 32.71
CA ASN A 715 -20.66 16.76 33.34
C ASN A 715 -20.01 18.01 32.74
N ASP A 716 -19.28 18.77 33.55
CA ASP A 716 -18.57 19.95 33.09
C ASP A 716 -17.55 19.59 32.00
N LEU A 717 -17.71 20.19 30.81
CA LEU A 717 -16.72 20.13 29.75
C LEU A 717 -15.61 21.14 30.01
N LEU A 718 -14.38 20.66 30.16
CA LEU A 718 -13.20 21.53 30.21
C LEU A 718 -13.04 22.23 28.86
N LYS A 719 -12.77 23.53 28.90
CA LYS A 719 -12.53 24.30 27.67
C LYS A 719 -11.22 23.82 27.01
N PRO A 720 -11.09 23.88 25.68
CA PRO A 720 -9.86 23.48 24.98
C PRO A 720 -8.58 24.12 25.55
N ALA A 721 -8.67 25.37 26.04
CA ALA A 721 -7.57 26.07 26.68
C ALA A 721 -7.19 25.49 28.07
N GLU A 722 -8.15 24.99 28.83
CA GLU A 722 -7.93 24.34 30.13
C GLU A 722 -7.34 22.94 29.95
N ILE A 723 -7.79 22.19 28.94
CA ILE A 723 -7.21 20.89 28.55
C ILE A 723 -5.75 21.07 28.12
N ALA A 724 -5.45 22.10 27.32
CA ALA A 724 -4.10 22.41 26.88
C ALA A 724 -3.17 22.76 28.07
N ALA A 725 -3.67 23.51 29.07
CA ALA A 725 -2.95 23.82 30.29
C ALA A 725 -2.77 22.61 31.23
N SER A 726 -3.74 21.69 31.26
CA SER A 726 -3.68 20.47 32.08
C SER A 726 -2.63 19.47 31.61
N ASN A 727 -2.29 19.46 30.31
CA ASN A 727 -1.23 18.61 29.77
C ASN A 727 0.17 18.96 30.34
N ASP A 728 0.36 20.18 30.83
CA ASP A 728 1.64 20.64 31.39
C ASP A 728 1.84 20.24 32.87
N THR A 729 0.81 19.70 33.54
CA THR A 729 0.83 19.43 35.00
C THR A 729 0.59 17.98 35.41
N LEU A 730 0.53 17.01 34.48
CA LEU A 730 0.36 15.61 34.85
C LEU A 730 1.63 15.06 35.52
N PRO A 731 1.59 14.61 36.79
CA PRO A 731 2.74 13.98 37.44
C PRO A 731 3.04 12.63 36.77
N GLY A 732 4.35 12.33 36.68
CA GLY A 732 4.95 11.27 35.86
C GLY A 732 4.13 10.00 35.64
N GLN A 733 3.91 9.68 34.37
CA GLN A 733 3.37 8.39 33.97
C GLN A 733 4.41 7.28 34.25
N PRO A 734 4.06 6.18 34.95
CA PRO A 734 5.02 5.14 35.37
C PRO A 734 5.73 4.40 34.23
N TRP A 735 5.26 4.54 32.99
CA TRP A 735 5.80 3.89 31.79
C TRP A 735 6.59 4.84 30.87
N VAL A 736 6.65 6.13 31.22
CA VAL A 736 7.42 7.15 30.48
C VAL A 736 8.47 7.75 31.41
N ASP A 737 9.44 6.96 31.85
CA ASP A 737 10.82 7.42 31.99
C ASP A 737 11.80 6.28 32.26
N ALA A 738 12.45 5.84 31.17
CA ALA A 738 13.85 5.43 31.22
C ALA A 738 14.62 6.31 30.23
N GLY A 739 14.90 7.54 30.65
CA GLY A 739 16.09 8.25 30.19
C GLY A 739 15.86 9.57 29.46
N ALA A 740 15.50 10.62 30.19
CA ALA A 740 15.95 11.98 29.86
C ALA A 740 15.95 12.89 31.10
N LYS A 741 16.89 12.70 32.04
CA LYS A 741 17.18 13.74 33.04
C LYS A 741 17.86 14.93 32.36
N ARG A 742 17.16 16.06 32.32
CA ARG A 742 17.77 17.40 32.29
C ARG A 742 18.17 17.75 33.73
N ASP A 743 19.45 17.99 33.93
CA ASP A 743 19.96 18.55 35.18
C ASP A 743 19.60 20.02 35.30
N SER A 744 18.97 20.37 36.42
CA SER A 744 19.05 21.70 37.02
C SER A 744 19.06 21.57 38.54
N ASP A 745 20.26 21.54 39.09
CA ASP A 745 20.72 22.20 40.31
C ASP A 745 19.73 22.46 41.47
N ASN A 746 20.04 21.82 42.60
CA ASN A 746 20.53 22.44 43.85
C ASN A 746 19.72 22.16 45.15
N SER A 747 20.52 21.88 46.18
CA SER A 747 20.27 22.00 47.62
C SER A 747 19.53 20.87 48.39
N GLY A 748 20.24 20.31 49.38
CA GLY A 748 19.70 20.25 50.75
C GLY A 748 19.46 18.89 51.40
N SER A 749 20.49 18.40 52.11
CA SER A 749 20.45 17.76 53.45
C SER A 749 19.79 16.38 53.70
N SER A 750 20.68 15.44 54.06
CA SER A 750 20.73 14.60 55.29
C SER A 750 19.74 13.46 55.57
N SER A 751 20.33 12.24 55.70
CA SER A 751 20.13 11.16 56.71
C SER A 751 18.69 10.65 56.99
N SER A 752 18.39 9.36 57.18
CA SER A 752 19.12 8.20 57.72
C SER A 752 18.31 6.91 57.52
N ASP A 753 18.98 5.79 57.80
CA ASP A 753 18.65 4.35 57.78
C ASP A 753 17.30 3.82 58.37
N ASP A 754 17.17 2.50 58.14
CA ASP A 754 16.26 1.44 58.65
C ASP A 754 14.94 1.24 57.87
N GLY A 755 14.55 0.04 57.42
CA GLY A 755 15.08 -1.33 57.56
C GLY A 755 13.92 -2.31 57.29
N GLY A 756 14.20 -3.49 56.72
CA GLY A 756 13.30 -4.67 56.77
C GLY A 756 12.83 -5.29 55.44
N GLU A 757 13.63 -6.23 54.92
CA GLU A 757 13.27 -7.62 54.48
C GLU A 757 11.79 -7.96 54.19
N THR A 758 11.37 -8.67 53.13
CA THR A 758 11.97 -9.83 52.41
C THR A 758 11.15 -10.21 51.16
N ASN A 759 11.80 -11.03 50.31
CA ASN A 759 11.30 -11.95 49.28
C ASN A 759 11.36 -11.49 47.81
N GLY A 760 12.48 -11.85 47.19
CA GLY A 760 12.73 -11.73 45.77
C GLY A 760 12.20 -12.88 44.92
N ALA A 761 12.20 -12.61 43.62
CA ALA A 761 12.36 -13.61 42.57
C ALA A 761 13.32 -13.02 41.53
N ASP A 762 14.42 -13.71 41.33
CA ASP A 762 15.55 -13.34 40.50
C ASP A 762 15.21 -13.26 39.01
N HIS A 763 15.83 -12.29 38.36
CA HIS A 763 16.05 -12.23 36.92
C HIS A 763 16.93 -13.40 36.44
N VAL A 764 16.50 -14.09 35.38
CA VAL A 764 17.43 -14.85 34.53
C VAL A 764 17.22 -14.46 33.05
N ARG A 765 18.21 -13.73 32.53
CA ARG A 765 18.51 -13.57 31.10
C ARG A 765 19.00 -14.91 30.54
N GLY A 766 18.40 -15.37 29.45
CA GLY A 766 18.85 -16.53 28.68
C GLY A 766 19.26 -16.16 27.25
N THR A 767 20.57 -16.13 27.01
CA THR A 767 21.24 -15.89 25.72
C THR A 767 21.19 -17.10 24.79
N ILE A 768 21.22 -16.82 23.49
CA ILE A 768 21.31 -17.76 22.36
C ILE A 768 22.71 -18.42 22.24
N LYS A 769 22.73 -19.73 21.95
CA LYS A 769 23.58 -20.49 20.99
C LYS A 769 23.35 -21.99 21.22
N GLN A 770 23.54 -22.98 20.34
CA GLN A 770 23.53 -23.20 18.89
C GLN A 770 23.89 -24.71 18.72
N TRP A 771 23.46 -25.34 17.62
CA TRP A 771 23.94 -26.61 17.00
C TRP A 771 23.26 -27.95 17.33
N GLY A 772 22.84 -28.66 16.25
CA GLY A 772 22.64 -30.11 16.23
C GLY A 772 21.71 -30.64 15.13
N LEU A 773 22.29 -30.93 13.96
CA LEU A 773 21.87 -31.81 12.84
C LEU A 773 20.49 -32.52 12.86
N PHE A 774 19.77 -32.53 11.72
CA PHE A 774 19.52 -33.74 10.92
C PHE A 774 18.92 -33.41 9.53
N ALA A 775 19.28 -34.18 8.50
CA ALA A 775 18.88 -34.03 7.10
C ALA A 775 18.33 -35.35 6.53
N MET A 776 17.35 -35.24 5.60
CA MET A 776 16.84 -36.18 4.54
C MET A 776 16.35 -37.59 4.98
N VAL A 777 15.30 -38.21 4.41
CA VAL A 777 15.11 -38.67 3.01
C VAL A 777 13.64 -39.11 2.75
N VAL A 778 13.08 -38.65 1.61
CA VAL A 778 12.23 -39.30 0.58
C VAL A 778 11.23 -40.44 0.93
N GLY A 779 9.94 -40.19 0.65
CA GLY A 779 9.22 -40.84 -0.47
C GLY A 779 8.25 -42.01 -0.22
N GLY A 780 7.01 -41.81 -0.68
CA GLY A 780 6.20 -42.85 -1.34
C GLY A 780 4.89 -43.24 -0.67
N MET A 781 3.75 -42.86 -1.26
CA MET A 781 2.74 -43.83 -1.72
C MET A 781 1.64 -43.18 -2.57
N LEU A 782 1.31 -43.88 -3.66
CA LEU A 782 0.33 -43.64 -4.71
C LEU A 782 -0.56 -44.91 -4.78
N MET A 783 -1.78 -44.78 -5.33
CA MET A 783 -2.91 -45.74 -5.46
C MET A 783 -3.89 -45.64 -4.28
N VAL A 784 -5.14 -45.18 -4.46
CA VAL A 784 -6.21 -45.65 -5.38
C VAL A 784 -6.99 -44.48 -6.00
#